data_AF-A0A6N6PNV4-F1
#
_entry.id   AF-A0A6N6PNV4-F1
#
_cell.length_a   1.000
_cell.length_b   1.000
_cell.length_c   1.000
_cell.angle_alpha   90.00
_cell.angle_beta   90.00
_cell.angle_gamma   90.00
#
_symmetry.space_group_name_H-M   'P 1'
#
loop_
_entity.id
_entity.type
_entity.pdbx_description
1 polymer ?
#
loop_
_entity_poly.entity_id
_entity_poly.type
_entity_poly.pdbx_seq_one_letter_code
_entity_poly.pdbx_strand_id
1 'polypeptide(L)'
;MSAENLVPPSFRERVTVAPPAEWVSPCAAAAPAAEAGAGTNAILLIDSRHHAARRENYERLVYRLDTMQEVHHAAQWKRSFDPQVEQLTIHALIVRRGGTARDHARPEAIRLLQREESLDRLVIDGWLTAMVLLEDVRVGDIVDVSYSIRTTPRLLPERYWLHARVPAHLPLHRFRLEVRFPTSEAMRWKSSADDFAPSVQEVGGETIWTWSVDDAPVIEPEPGVPGWLRLERWLQVSDIASWGEVAAGTMAAWTEQFDSPELLRLADEIAAAAATPVERGSRALTFIQDEIRYLSVDTGLGGQLPAAPATVLRRRFGDCKDKSFLATHLLRQLGIPARTVLVNTGQRQAVGDLLPMPDAFNHAIVEYEIDGKRRWVDTTLTQQGGGALARSVPDFRRGLPIAPEATELVDQPPGPDTRDVTDLHETFFVDTAFGVSTLRVLLTTRGREADALRRRFSLEGAEAVTRERLDHYRAAFPHLERVGALEWRDDRERNEFLLGEIFDGAHLLVPGPNQETAVFTFSTGVIRSLLAAPNTIRRIHPLAVAHPCRVEHRIVIESPSIQRGAVTARKSPGFPFQLSCTTTPQPGRCTVHFSFRTTVDAVPPEKFESYRKKIQEVWDWTTIHYELPTGVTVPWSNRQHAQLLPRPRPPEATVHLPASPLPTGIAPALGFRDPAYREPAEEPPTARLETTTAPAVPAEAADRVAAPEEEIADAPSPRRRRRRRTKHNLEGLWVGLTIALVGAAALALVLLVKRDDGPPASDIASGRHTPRPERPERPASTPRPKPILLDVPTALPGVPVPPPVDPGFFPLKPGPFSPNPMTPPPVERRGVLPGT
;
A
#
# COMPACT_ATOMS: atom_id res chain seq x y z
N MET A 1 -6.12 -16.23 -33.78
CA MET A 1 -7.51 -16.10 -33.30
C MET A 1 -7.73 -14.63 -33.00
N SER A 2 -8.91 -14.06 -33.29
CA SER A 2 -9.24 -12.70 -32.87
C SER A 2 -9.44 -12.64 -31.35
N ALA A 3 -9.13 -11.50 -30.72
CA ALA A 3 -9.24 -11.32 -29.26
C ALA A 3 -10.67 -11.49 -28.73
N GLU A 4 -11.68 -11.32 -29.59
CA GLU A 4 -13.10 -11.52 -29.29
C GLU A 4 -13.43 -12.93 -28.77
N ASN A 5 -12.61 -13.95 -29.11
CA ASN A 5 -12.86 -15.34 -28.73
C ASN A 5 -12.51 -15.67 -27.26
N LEU A 6 -12.04 -14.71 -26.46
CA LEU A 6 -11.69 -14.93 -25.05
C LEU A 6 -12.88 -14.76 -24.08
N VAL A 7 -13.87 -13.93 -24.42
CA VAL A 7 -15.05 -13.70 -23.57
C VAL A 7 -16.17 -14.70 -23.93
N PRO A 8 -16.64 -15.54 -22.98
CA PRO A 8 -17.74 -16.48 -23.20
C PRO A 8 -19.01 -15.81 -23.77
N PRO A 9 -19.72 -16.43 -24.73
CA PRO A 9 -20.95 -15.86 -25.30
C PRO A 9 -22.00 -15.48 -24.25
N SER A 10 -22.19 -16.32 -23.23
CA SER A 10 -23.11 -16.08 -22.11
C SER A 10 -22.74 -14.85 -21.25
N PHE A 11 -21.49 -14.40 -21.27
CA PHE A 11 -21.09 -13.15 -20.63
C PHE A 11 -21.31 -11.92 -21.53
N ARG A 12 -21.46 -12.11 -22.85
CA ARG A 12 -21.90 -11.02 -23.75
C ARG A 12 -23.38 -10.68 -23.53
N GLU A 13 -24.20 -11.70 -23.26
CA GLU A 13 -25.61 -11.57 -22.90
C GLU A 13 -25.85 -10.83 -21.57
N ARG A 14 -24.79 -10.63 -20.75
CA ARG A 14 -24.82 -9.80 -19.53
C ARG A 14 -24.76 -8.29 -19.79
N VAL A 15 -24.52 -7.86 -21.03
CA VAL A 15 -24.44 -6.42 -21.36
C VAL A 15 -25.46 -6.05 -22.44
N THR A 16 -26.37 -5.16 -22.07
CA THR A 16 -27.49 -4.72 -22.90
C THR A 16 -27.49 -3.20 -23.10
N VAL A 17 -28.10 -2.73 -24.19
CA VAL A 17 -28.44 -1.31 -24.38
C VAL A 17 -29.96 -1.19 -24.39
N ALA A 18 -30.52 -0.40 -23.47
CA ALA A 18 -31.96 -0.16 -23.35
C ALA A 18 -32.22 1.14 -22.56
N PRO A 19 -33.38 1.80 -22.71
CA PRO A 19 -33.75 2.94 -21.88
C PRO A 19 -33.70 2.64 -20.36
N PRO A 20 -33.61 3.66 -19.48
CA PRO A 20 -33.81 3.48 -18.04
C PRO A 20 -35.17 2.87 -17.74
N ALA A 21 -35.25 2.04 -16.69
CA ALA A 21 -36.52 1.49 -16.22
C ALA A 21 -37.44 2.60 -15.69
N GLU A 22 -38.76 2.41 -15.81
CA GLU A 22 -39.79 3.42 -15.49
C GLU A 22 -39.73 3.96 -14.05
N TRP A 23 -39.11 3.21 -13.13
CA TRP A 23 -38.93 3.65 -11.75
C TRP A 23 -37.90 4.79 -11.60
N VAL A 24 -37.00 4.97 -12.59
CA VAL A 24 -35.96 6.00 -12.62
C VAL A 24 -36.53 7.32 -13.14
N SER A 25 -36.81 8.28 -12.25
CA SER A 25 -37.25 9.63 -12.65
C SER A 25 -36.06 10.53 -13.01
N PRO A 26 -36.13 11.43 -14.01
CA PRO A 26 -35.00 12.29 -14.38
C PRO A 26 -34.52 13.20 -13.23
N CYS A 27 -33.20 13.44 -13.15
CA CYS A 27 -32.62 14.56 -12.40
C CYS A 27 -31.95 15.57 -13.35
N ALA A 28 -32.08 16.85 -13.02
CA ALA A 28 -31.33 17.91 -13.70
C ALA A 28 -29.92 18.01 -13.10
N ALA A 29 -28.91 17.95 -13.99
CA ALA A 29 -27.52 18.28 -13.67
C ALA A 29 -27.37 19.79 -13.47
N ALA A 30 -26.32 20.21 -12.76
CA ALA A 30 -25.96 21.62 -12.66
C ALA A 30 -25.62 22.21 -14.03
N ALA A 31 -25.93 23.49 -14.24
CA ALA A 31 -25.50 24.21 -15.42
C ALA A 31 -23.97 24.46 -15.34
N PRO A 32 -23.21 24.25 -16.43
CA PRO A 32 -21.78 24.54 -16.43
C PRO A 32 -21.54 26.05 -16.23
N ALA A 33 -20.66 26.41 -15.31
CA ALA A 33 -20.27 27.81 -15.12
C ALA A 33 -19.53 28.34 -16.37
N ALA A 34 -20.05 29.43 -16.94
CA ALA A 34 -19.61 29.98 -18.23
C ALA A 34 -18.14 30.48 -18.23
N GLU A 35 -17.59 30.81 -17.07
CA GLU A 35 -16.22 31.30 -16.88
C GLU A 35 -15.40 30.46 -15.88
N ALA A 36 -15.80 29.20 -15.61
CA ALA A 36 -14.94 28.30 -14.84
C ALA A 36 -13.65 28.02 -15.61
N GLY A 37 -12.54 28.57 -15.10
CA GLY A 37 -11.24 28.62 -15.76
C GLY A 37 -10.59 27.24 -15.93
N ALA A 38 -9.72 27.13 -16.94
CA ALA A 38 -9.08 25.87 -17.32
C ALA A 38 -8.33 25.22 -16.14
N GLY A 39 -8.72 23.99 -15.79
CA GLY A 39 -8.10 23.18 -14.74
C GLY A 39 -9.05 22.65 -13.67
N THR A 40 -10.35 22.98 -13.70
CA THR A 40 -11.33 22.44 -12.75
C THR A 40 -12.23 21.37 -13.39
N ASN A 41 -11.77 20.12 -13.42
CA ASN A 41 -12.60 18.97 -13.79
C ASN A 41 -13.85 18.89 -12.88
N ALA A 42 -14.96 19.41 -13.38
CA ALA A 42 -16.17 19.67 -12.59
C ALA A 42 -17.25 18.63 -12.88
N ILE A 43 -17.62 17.89 -11.83
CA ILE A 43 -18.72 16.93 -11.88
C ILE A 43 -20.03 17.70 -11.68
N LEU A 44 -20.80 17.82 -12.76
CA LEU A 44 -22.08 18.55 -12.83
C LEU A 44 -23.24 17.75 -12.20
N LEU A 45 -23.12 16.42 -12.15
CA LEU A 45 -24.08 15.52 -11.50
C LEU A 45 -23.46 14.15 -11.20
N ILE A 46 -23.72 13.65 -9.99
CA ILE A 46 -23.80 12.23 -9.67
C ILE A 46 -25.24 11.98 -9.20
N ASP A 47 -25.97 11.12 -9.91
CA ASP A 47 -27.33 10.69 -9.56
C ASP A 47 -27.34 9.17 -9.50
N SER A 48 -27.09 8.66 -8.30
CA SER A 48 -27.05 7.23 -7.96
C SER A 48 -28.39 6.83 -7.34
N ARG A 49 -29.00 5.74 -7.81
CA ARG A 49 -30.32 5.31 -7.35
C ARG A 49 -30.39 3.81 -7.19
N HIS A 50 -30.91 3.34 -6.07
CA HIS A 50 -31.02 1.93 -5.77
C HIS A 50 -32.46 1.52 -5.55
N HIS A 51 -32.79 0.35 -6.05
CA HIS A 51 -34.06 -0.30 -5.81
C HIS A 51 -33.83 -1.62 -5.07
N ALA A 52 -34.04 -1.62 -3.76
CA ALA A 52 -33.66 -2.69 -2.85
C ALA A 52 -34.23 -4.05 -3.32
N ALA A 53 -35.56 -4.16 -3.42
CA ALA A 53 -36.25 -5.38 -3.83
C ALA A 53 -35.96 -5.84 -5.28
N ARG A 54 -35.60 -4.93 -6.20
CA ARG A 54 -35.21 -5.30 -7.58
C ARG A 54 -33.72 -5.65 -7.73
N ARG A 55 -32.93 -5.42 -6.67
CA ARG A 55 -31.45 -5.51 -6.64
C ARG A 55 -30.79 -4.77 -7.81
N GLU A 56 -31.38 -3.64 -8.20
CA GLU A 56 -30.97 -2.83 -9.34
C GLU A 56 -30.46 -1.48 -8.84
N ASN A 57 -29.27 -1.06 -9.29
CA ASN A 57 -28.79 0.30 -9.19
C ASN A 57 -28.84 0.96 -10.56
N TYR A 58 -29.19 2.25 -10.60
CA TYR A 58 -29.05 3.16 -11.73
C TYR A 58 -28.02 4.21 -11.36
N GLU A 59 -27.09 4.48 -12.27
CA GLU A 59 -26.03 5.45 -12.10
C GLU A 59 -26.05 6.44 -13.27
N ARG A 60 -26.02 7.73 -12.97
CA ARG A 60 -25.76 8.78 -13.96
C ARG A 60 -24.67 9.74 -13.49
N LEU A 61 -23.68 9.93 -14.36
CA LEU A 61 -22.55 10.83 -14.16
C LEU A 61 -22.54 11.86 -15.29
N VAL A 62 -22.52 13.15 -14.93
CA VAL A 62 -22.42 14.26 -15.89
C VAL A 62 -21.25 15.15 -15.50
N TYR A 63 -20.34 15.42 -16.44
CA TYR A 63 -19.08 16.12 -16.20
C TYR A 63 -18.61 16.88 -17.45
N ARG A 64 -17.82 17.94 -17.25
CA ARG A 64 -17.26 18.77 -18.33
C ARG A 64 -15.77 18.46 -18.51
N LEU A 65 -15.29 18.50 -19.75
CA LEU A 65 -13.90 18.22 -20.11
C LEU A 65 -13.12 19.52 -20.35
N ASP A 66 -12.33 19.95 -19.37
CA ASP A 66 -11.59 21.23 -19.40
C ASP A 66 -10.15 21.07 -19.91
N THR A 67 -9.62 19.85 -19.98
CA THR A 67 -8.27 19.58 -20.50
C THR A 67 -8.26 18.49 -21.58
N MET A 68 -7.23 18.51 -22.45
CA MET A 68 -7.02 17.46 -23.45
C MET A 68 -6.76 16.08 -22.82
N GLN A 69 -6.27 16.05 -21.58
CA GLN A 69 -6.05 14.81 -20.84
C GLN A 69 -7.35 14.20 -20.32
N GLU A 70 -8.29 15.03 -19.85
CA GLU A 70 -9.67 14.58 -19.56
C GLU A 70 -10.34 14.05 -20.83
N VAL A 71 -10.13 14.69 -21.99
CA VAL A 71 -10.59 14.17 -23.30
C VAL A 71 -9.99 12.79 -23.61
N HIS A 72 -8.67 12.60 -23.43
CA HIS A 72 -8.02 11.30 -23.66
C HIS A 72 -8.56 10.17 -22.77
N HIS A 73 -8.96 10.47 -21.53
CA HIS A 73 -9.59 9.50 -20.64
C HIS A 73 -11.07 9.29 -21.03
N ALA A 74 -11.88 10.35 -21.07
CA ALA A 74 -13.32 10.28 -21.29
C ALA A 74 -13.72 9.72 -22.66
N ALA A 75 -12.86 9.88 -23.68
CA ALA A 75 -13.04 9.24 -24.99
C ALA A 75 -13.06 7.69 -24.95
N GLN A 76 -12.67 7.09 -23.84
CA GLN A 76 -12.69 5.65 -23.59
C GLN A 76 -13.60 5.32 -22.41
N TRP A 77 -14.92 5.53 -22.54
CA TRP A 77 -15.86 5.16 -21.48
C TRP A 77 -15.73 3.67 -21.13
N LYS A 78 -15.61 3.37 -19.85
CA LYS A 78 -15.39 2.03 -19.29
C LYS A 78 -16.30 1.81 -18.09
N ARG A 79 -16.89 0.63 -17.99
CA ARG A 79 -17.52 0.13 -16.76
C ARG A 79 -17.19 -1.34 -16.55
N SER A 80 -16.61 -1.66 -15.40
CA SER A 80 -16.36 -3.05 -14.98
C SER A 80 -17.53 -3.58 -14.13
N PHE A 81 -17.75 -4.90 -14.20
CA PHE A 81 -18.81 -5.65 -13.50
C PHE A 81 -18.42 -7.14 -13.37
N ASP A 82 -18.98 -7.88 -12.39
CA ASP A 82 -18.83 -9.35 -12.31
C ASP A 82 -19.88 -10.05 -13.19
N PRO A 83 -19.51 -10.68 -14.33
CA PRO A 83 -20.48 -11.26 -15.26
C PRO A 83 -21.20 -12.51 -14.73
N GLN A 84 -20.83 -13.03 -13.55
CA GLN A 84 -21.48 -14.21 -12.99
C GLN A 84 -22.64 -13.86 -12.05
N VAL A 85 -22.60 -12.69 -11.40
CA VAL A 85 -23.68 -12.20 -10.53
C VAL A 85 -24.33 -10.90 -11.03
N GLU A 86 -23.73 -10.16 -11.96
CA GLU A 86 -24.25 -8.87 -12.44
C GLU A 86 -24.71 -8.88 -13.90
N GLN A 87 -25.68 -8.02 -14.21
CA GLN A 87 -26.05 -7.62 -15.58
C GLN A 87 -25.95 -6.10 -15.71
N LEU A 88 -25.21 -5.62 -16.71
CA LEU A 88 -25.03 -4.20 -17.03
C LEU A 88 -25.99 -3.79 -18.16
N THR A 89 -26.80 -2.76 -17.93
CA THR A 89 -27.60 -2.11 -18.97
C THR A 89 -27.08 -0.69 -19.19
N ILE A 90 -26.55 -0.40 -20.37
CA ILE A 90 -26.16 0.95 -20.77
C ILE A 90 -27.40 1.69 -21.27
N HIS A 91 -27.66 2.89 -20.75
CA HIS A 91 -28.85 3.67 -21.09
C HIS A 91 -28.56 4.82 -22.06
N ALA A 92 -27.45 5.53 -21.85
CA ALA A 92 -27.01 6.64 -22.68
C ALA A 92 -25.52 6.89 -22.48
N LEU A 93 -24.80 7.22 -23.55
CA LEU A 93 -23.40 7.65 -23.52
C LEU A 93 -23.26 8.92 -24.37
N ILE A 94 -23.75 10.04 -23.85
CA ILE A 94 -23.97 11.26 -24.64
C ILE A 94 -22.79 12.23 -24.51
N VAL A 95 -22.27 12.68 -25.66
CA VAL A 95 -21.38 13.83 -25.78
C VAL A 95 -22.19 15.05 -26.20
N ARG A 96 -22.07 16.17 -25.48
CA ARG A 96 -22.82 17.41 -25.71
C ARG A 96 -21.88 18.57 -26.04
N ARG A 97 -22.13 19.26 -27.16
CA ARG A 97 -21.37 20.45 -27.61
C ARG A 97 -22.31 21.46 -28.28
N GLY A 98 -22.31 22.71 -27.83
CA GLY A 98 -23.02 23.81 -28.50
C GLY A 98 -24.51 23.56 -28.75
N GLY A 99 -25.19 22.89 -27.82
CA GLY A 99 -26.61 22.48 -27.97
C GLY A 99 -26.84 21.20 -28.77
N THR A 100 -25.83 20.70 -29.51
CA THR A 100 -25.88 19.39 -30.15
C THR A 100 -25.56 18.29 -29.14
N ALA A 101 -26.23 17.14 -29.26
CA ALA A 101 -25.97 15.93 -28.48
C ALA A 101 -25.79 14.72 -29.41
N ARG A 102 -24.78 13.89 -29.14
CA ARG A 102 -24.48 12.65 -29.87
C ARG A 102 -24.43 11.51 -28.86
N ASP A 103 -25.23 10.47 -29.05
CA ASP A 103 -25.17 9.27 -28.22
C ASP A 103 -24.25 8.22 -28.87
N HIS A 104 -23.52 7.49 -28.03
CA HIS A 104 -22.62 6.41 -28.39
C HIS A 104 -23.05 5.05 -27.81
N ALA A 105 -24.15 5.00 -27.04
CA ALA A 105 -24.75 3.78 -26.53
C ALA A 105 -25.44 2.98 -27.66
N ARG A 106 -24.67 2.11 -28.32
CA ARG A 106 -25.14 1.19 -29.36
C ARG A 106 -24.42 -0.16 -29.23
N PRO A 107 -25.12 -1.31 -29.28
CA PRO A 107 -24.54 -2.62 -28.95
C PRO A 107 -23.24 -2.95 -29.72
N GLU A 108 -23.18 -2.59 -31.01
CA GLU A 108 -22.05 -2.85 -31.89
C GLU A 108 -20.80 -1.99 -31.60
N ALA A 109 -20.92 -0.94 -30.77
CA ALA A 109 -19.79 -0.14 -30.29
C ALA A 109 -19.18 -0.70 -28.98
N ILE A 110 -19.89 -1.58 -28.27
CA ILE A 110 -19.41 -2.18 -27.02
C ILE A 110 -18.26 -3.14 -27.30
N ARG A 111 -17.18 -3.03 -26.54
CA ARG A 111 -16.08 -4.00 -26.48
C ARG A 111 -16.02 -4.56 -25.08
N LEU A 112 -16.17 -5.88 -24.95
CA LEU A 112 -15.98 -6.57 -23.68
C LEU A 112 -14.53 -7.04 -23.58
N LEU A 113 -13.85 -6.57 -22.55
CA LEU A 113 -12.47 -6.88 -22.25
C LEU A 113 -12.42 -7.56 -20.89
N GLN A 114 -11.71 -8.68 -20.77
CA GLN A 114 -11.28 -9.19 -19.46
C GLN A 114 -9.93 -8.56 -19.15
N ARG A 115 -9.85 -7.83 -18.03
CA ARG A 115 -8.62 -7.17 -17.57
C ARG A 115 -8.52 -7.36 -16.06
N GLU A 116 -7.66 -8.28 -15.65
CA GLU A 116 -7.33 -8.53 -14.24
C GLU A 116 -6.49 -7.34 -13.70
N GLU A 117 -7.14 -6.20 -13.42
CA GLU A 117 -6.45 -4.95 -13.05
C GLU A 117 -5.68 -5.08 -11.72
N SER A 118 -6.02 -6.07 -10.90
CA SER A 118 -5.39 -6.34 -9.61
C SER A 118 -4.36 -7.49 -9.64
N LEU A 119 -3.97 -8.00 -10.81
CA LEU A 119 -3.05 -9.14 -10.94
C LEU A 119 -1.68 -8.91 -10.28
N ASP A 120 -1.13 -7.70 -10.40
CA ASP A 120 0.14 -7.31 -9.74
C ASP A 120 0.05 -7.32 -8.20
N ARG A 121 -1.17 -7.28 -7.66
CA ARG A 121 -1.48 -7.41 -6.22
C ARG A 121 -1.86 -8.84 -5.82
N LEU A 122 -1.64 -9.81 -6.71
CA LEU A 122 -2.01 -11.22 -6.55
C LEU A 122 -3.52 -11.39 -6.32
N VAL A 123 -4.32 -10.76 -7.18
CA VAL A 123 -5.78 -10.89 -7.24
C VAL A 123 -6.19 -11.20 -8.68
N ILE A 124 -7.00 -12.24 -8.86
CA ILE A 124 -7.70 -12.57 -10.10
C ILE A 124 -9.18 -12.35 -9.82
N ASP A 125 -9.73 -11.26 -10.35
CA ASP A 125 -11.10 -10.81 -10.12
C ASP A 125 -12.09 -11.43 -11.14
N GLY A 126 -11.62 -11.69 -12.37
CA GLY A 126 -12.45 -12.19 -13.46
C GLY A 126 -13.55 -11.22 -13.91
N TRP A 127 -13.40 -9.92 -13.61
CA TRP A 127 -14.35 -8.89 -14.00
C TRP A 127 -14.24 -8.61 -15.51
N LEU A 128 -15.37 -8.19 -16.11
CA LEU A 128 -15.37 -7.71 -17.48
C LEU A 128 -15.54 -6.19 -17.50
N THR A 129 -14.66 -5.51 -18.24
CA THR A 129 -14.84 -4.12 -18.61
C THR A 129 -15.63 -4.04 -19.90
N ALA A 130 -16.84 -3.48 -19.83
CA ALA A 130 -17.52 -2.95 -21.00
C ALA A 130 -16.89 -1.60 -21.36
N MET A 131 -16.32 -1.49 -22.56
CA MET A 131 -15.70 -0.27 -23.08
C MET A 131 -16.43 0.21 -24.33
N VAL A 132 -16.63 1.53 -24.43
CA VAL A 132 -17.15 2.19 -25.64
C VAL A 132 -16.22 3.37 -25.97
N LEU A 133 -15.81 3.46 -27.23
CA LEU A 133 -15.05 4.61 -27.73
C LEU A 133 -16.02 5.73 -28.11
N LEU A 134 -15.89 6.88 -27.44
CA LEU A 134 -16.67 8.07 -27.76
C LEU A 134 -15.98 8.81 -28.92
N GLU A 135 -16.71 9.04 -30.01
CA GLU A 135 -16.19 9.61 -31.26
C GLU A 135 -16.36 11.14 -31.25
N ASP A 136 -15.34 11.88 -31.71
CA ASP A 136 -15.31 13.36 -31.73
C ASP A 136 -15.51 14.02 -30.35
N VAL A 137 -14.86 13.51 -29.29
CA VAL A 137 -14.75 14.20 -27.99
C VAL A 137 -13.68 15.30 -28.05
N ARG A 138 -13.95 16.47 -27.45
CA ARG A 138 -13.06 17.66 -27.43
C ARG A 138 -13.14 18.40 -26.09
N VAL A 139 -12.18 19.30 -25.88
CA VAL A 139 -12.20 20.23 -24.73
C VAL A 139 -13.39 21.19 -24.86
N GLY A 140 -14.08 21.41 -23.74
CA GLY A 140 -15.34 22.16 -23.65
C GLY A 140 -16.61 21.31 -23.79
N ASP A 141 -16.49 20.02 -24.11
CA ASP A 141 -17.64 19.11 -24.18
C ASP A 141 -18.15 18.74 -22.78
N ILE A 142 -19.43 18.39 -22.70
CA ILE A 142 -20.03 17.71 -21.54
C ILE A 142 -20.30 16.26 -21.90
N VAL A 143 -19.85 15.35 -21.05
CA VAL A 143 -20.14 13.92 -21.13
C VAL A 143 -21.24 13.59 -20.11
N ASP A 144 -22.28 12.93 -20.58
CA ASP A 144 -23.53 12.63 -19.86
C ASP A 144 -23.82 11.13 -20.05
N VAL A 145 -23.36 10.32 -19.11
CA VAL A 145 -23.42 8.85 -19.17
C VAL A 145 -24.39 8.31 -18.14
N SER A 146 -25.19 7.31 -18.52
CA SER A 146 -26.01 6.56 -17.58
C SER A 146 -26.14 5.08 -17.92
N TYR A 147 -26.22 4.26 -16.88
CA TYR A 147 -26.31 2.81 -16.93
C TYR A 147 -26.98 2.29 -15.66
N SER A 148 -27.44 1.04 -15.67
CA SER A 148 -27.86 0.31 -14.47
C SER A 148 -27.08 -0.99 -14.33
N ILE A 149 -26.82 -1.42 -13.10
CA ILE A 149 -26.37 -2.77 -12.80
C ILE A 149 -27.42 -3.46 -11.94
N ARG A 150 -27.85 -4.65 -12.36
CA ARG A 150 -28.69 -5.54 -11.55
C ARG A 150 -27.84 -6.71 -11.05
N THR A 151 -27.78 -6.88 -9.73
CA THR A 151 -26.88 -7.82 -9.06
C THR A 151 -27.69 -8.92 -8.38
N THR A 152 -27.26 -10.19 -8.54
CA THR A 152 -27.84 -11.35 -7.87
C THR A 152 -26.87 -11.83 -6.76
N PRO A 153 -26.92 -11.24 -5.55
CA PRO A 153 -25.99 -11.58 -4.48
C PRO A 153 -26.12 -13.04 -4.04
N ARG A 154 -24.98 -13.68 -3.71
CA ARG A 154 -24.92 -15.06 -3.19
C ARG A 154 -24.89 -15.11 -1.65
N LEU A 155 -24.26 -14.13 -1.01
CA LEU A 155 -24.33 -13.93 0.43
C LEU A 155 -25.60 -13.14 0.75
N LEU A 156 -26.39 -13.59 1.74
CA LEU A 156 -27.61 -12.93 2.20
C LEU A 156 -28.54 -12.46 1.04
N PRO A 157 -28.97 -13.35 0.10
CA PRO A 157 -29.73 -12.95 -1.09
C PRO A 157 -31.03 -12.18 -0.77
N GLU A 158 -31.66 -12.50 0.36
CA GLU A 158 -32.89 -11.88 0.89
C GLU A 158 -32.66 -10.56 1.65
N ARG A 159 -31.46 -9.98 1.58
CA ARG A 159 -31.10 -8.73 2.27
C ARG A 159 -30.57 -7.66 1.34
N TYR A 160 -30.74 -6.41 1.75
CA TYR A 160 -30.23 -5.23 1.08
C TYR A 160 -29.30 -4.44 2.00
N TRP A 161 -28.14 -4.05 1.46
CA TRP A 161 -27.25 -3.10 2.11
C TRP A 161 -26.58 -2.18 1.08
N LEU A 162 -26.14 -1.01 1.54
CA LEU A 162 -25.45 -0.01 0.75
C LEU A 162 -24.48 0.77 1.62
N HIS A 163 -23.29 1.08 1.09
CA HIS A 163 -22.33 2.01 1.68
C HIS A 163 -21.97 3.11 0.67
N ALA A 164 -22.63 4.26 0.75
CA ALA A 164 -22.37 5.38 -0.14
C ALA A 164 -21.47 6.45 0.51
N ARG A 165 -20.77 7.21 -0.33
CA ARG A 165 -19.86 8.30 0.03
C ARG A 165 -20.09 9.45 -0.95
N VAL A 166 -20.04 10.69 -0.47
CA VAL A 166 -20.02 11.88 -1.32
C VAL A 166 -18.56 12.11 -1.75
N PRO A 167 -18.22 12.06 -3.05
CA PRO A 167 -16.85 12.31 -3.49
C PRO A 167 -16.37 13.71 -3.09
N ALA A 168 -15.21 13.76 -2.45
CA ALA A 168 -14.67 14.98 -1.84
C ALA A 168 -13.30 15.41 -2.43
N HIS A 169 -12.84 14.80 -3.53
CA HIS A 169 -11.52 15.06 -4.13
C HIS A 169 -11.59 15.78 -5.49
N LEU A 170 -12.80 16.15 -5.94
CA LEU A 170 -13.06 16.92 -7.16
C LEU A 170 -14.24 17.88 -6.91
N PRO A 171 -14.32 19.03 -7.59
CA PRO A 171 -15.49 19.90 -7.56
C PRO A 171 -16.76 19.14 -8.00
N LEU A 172 -17.73 19.04 -7.10
CA LEU A 172 -18.96 18.27 -7.29
C LEU A 172 -20.17 19.17 -7.05
N HIS A 173 -20.76 19.67 -8.13
CA HIS A 173 -21.88 20.61 -8.08
C HIS A 173 -23.18 19.97 -7.59
N ARG A 174 -23.38 18.68 -7.83
CA ARG A 174 -24.56 17.95 -7.36
C ARG A 174 -24.30 16.47 -7.15
N PHE A 175 -24.50 16.03 -5.93
CA PHE A 175 -24.68 14.62 -5.55
C PHE A 175 -26.15 14.38 -5.22
N ARG A 176 -26.73 13.31 -5.75
CA ARG A 176 -28.01 12.73 -5.33
C ARG A 176 -27.82 11.23 -5.11
N LEU A 177 -28.36 10.74 -4.01
CA LEU A 177 -28.57 9.32 -3.75
C LEU A 177 -30.04 9.07 -3.45
N GLU A 178 -30.68 8.18 -4.21
CA GLU A 178 -32.02 7.68 -3.94
C GLU A 178 -31.97 6.20 -3.55
N VAL A 179 -32.69 5.79 -2.51
CA VAL A 179 -32.89 4.37 -2.16
C VAL A 179 -34.38 4.10 -2.01
N ARG A 180 -34.90 3.14 -2.78
CA ARG A 180 -36.31 2.76 -2.82
C ARG A 180 -36.52 1.32 -2.40
N PHE A 181 -37.51 1.10 -1.54
CA PHE A 181 -37.84 -0.19 -0.97
C PHE A 181 -39.35 -0.27 -0.65
N PRO A 182 -39.99 -1.46 -0.68
CA PRO A 182 -41.35 -1.64 -0.18
C PRO A 182 -41.51 -1.11 1.26
N THR A 183 -42.59 -0.38 1.55
CA THR A 183 -42.85 0.22 2.87
C THR A 183 -43.00 -0.82 4.00
N SER A 184 -43.12 -2.11 3.67
CA SER A 184 -43.09 -3.24 4.61
C SER A 184 -41.69 -3.69 5.03
N GLU A 185 -40.62 -3.26 4.37
CA GLU A 185 -39.23 -3.62 4.73
C GLU A 185 -38.73 -2.77 5.90
N ALA A 186 -38.12 -3.41 6.91
CA ALA A 186 -37.58 -2.77 8.10
C ALA A 186 -36.21 -2.09 7.85
N MET A 187 -36.13 -1.32 6.76
CA MET A 187 -34.92 -0.64 6.31
C MET A 187 -34.42 0.36 7.37
N ARG A 188 -33.09 0.49 7.51
CA ARG A 188 -32.44 1.44 8.43
C ARG A 188 -31.35 2.21 7.72
N TRP A 189 -31.09 3.45 8.14
CA TRP A 189 -29.97 4.26 7.65
C TRP A 189 -29.11 4.80 8.80
N LYS A 190 -27.85 5.14 8.47
CA LYS A 190 -26.94 5.91 9.32
C LYS A 190 -26.03 6.76 8.43
N SER A 191 -25.59 7.93 8.89
CA SER A 191 -24.69 8.79 8.12
C SER A 191 -23.58 9.40 8.98
N SER A 192 -22.66 10.11 8.34
CA SER A 192 -21.48 10.72 8.95
C SER A 192 -21.76 11.86 9.94
N ALA A 193 -22.98 12.42 9.91
CA ALA A 193 -23.42 13.52 10.78
C ALA A 193 -24.96 13.61 10.77
N ASP A 194 -25.55 14.03 11.88
CA ASP A 194 -27.02 14.04 12.07
C ASP A 194 -27.76 14.99 11.11
N ASP A 195 -27.08 16.02 10.57
CA ASP A 195 -27.61 16.91 9.54
C ASP A 195 -27.71 16.24 8.15
N PHE A 196 -26.99 15.15 7.92
CA PHE A 196 -26.96 14.41 6.66
C PHE A 196 -27.98 13.26 6.64
N ALA A 197 -29.23 13.61 6.93
CA ALA A 197 -30.39 12.73 6.89
C ALA A 197 -31.05 12.69 5.49
N PRO A 198 -31.78 11.61 5.12
CA PRO A 198 -32.56 11.58 3.90
C PRO A 198 -33.85 12.40 4.05
N SER A 199 -34.29 13.00 2.95
CA SER A 199 -35.71 13.31 2.75
C SER A 199 -36.49 12.02 2.47
N VAL A 200 -37.70 11.89 3.02
CA VAL A 200 -38.52 10.67 2.94
C VAL A 200 -39.79 10.95 2.14
N GLN A 201 -40.15 10.05 1.24
CA GLN A 201 -41.40 10.05 0.49
C GLN A 201 -42.01 8.65 0.46
N GLU A 202 -43.32 8.53 0.32
CA GLU A 202 -44.02 7.26 0.14
C GLU A 202 -44.90 7.33 -1.12
N VAL A 203 -44.72 6.39 -2.04
CA VAL A 203 -45.36 6.37 -3.35
C VAL A 203 -45.70 4.93 -3.72
N GLY A 204 -46.99 4.63 -3.94
CA GLY A 204 -47.42 3.32 -4.46
C GLY A 204 -47.17 2.10 -3.56
N GLY A 205 -46.88 2.29 -2.27
CA GLY A 205 -46.46 1.23 -1.35
C GLY A 205 -44.94 1.02 -1.28
N GLU A 206 -44.16 1.89 -1.93
CA GLU A 206 -42.71 1.99 -1.78
C GLU A 206 -42.35 3.25 -1.00
N THR A 207 -41.39 3.13 -0.08
CA THR A 207 -40.75 4.24 0.61
C THR A 207 -39.47 4.61 -0.15
N ILE A 208 -39.24 5.91 -0.31
CA ILE A 208 -38.11 6.49 -1.03
C ILE A 208 -37.34 7.39 -0.07
N TRP A 209 -36.05 7.11 0.10
CA TRP A 209 -35.11 7.96 0.82
C TRP A 209 -34.20 8.67 -0.18
N THR A 210 -34.16 10.01 -0.13
CA THR A 210 -33.29 10.83 -0.99
C THR A 210 -32.37 11.70 -0.17
N TRP A 211 -31.06 11.46 -0.29
CA TRP A 211 -29.99 12.38 0.11
C TRP A 211 -29.60 13.24 -1.09
N SER A 212 -29.27 14.50 -0.84
CA SER A 212 -28.65 15.38 -1.84
C SER A 212 -27.58 16.26 -1.19
N VAL A 213 -26.54 16.59 -1.95
CA VAL A 213 -25.55 17.62 -1.61
C VAL A 213 -25.28 18.41 -2.88
N ASP A 214 -25.64 19.69 -2.88
CA ASP A 214 -25.27 20.62 -3.95
C ASP A 214 -23.99 21.38 -3.54
N ASP A 215 -23.10 21.67 -4.51
CA ASP A 215 -21.77 22.29 -4.34
C ASP A 215 -20.92 21.72 -3.16
N ALA A 216 -20.66 20.42 -3.21
CA ALA A 216 -19.90 19.72 -2.17
C ALA A 216 -18.42 20.22 -2.09
N PRO A 217 -17.90 20.50 -0.88
CA PRO A 217 -16.56 21.04 -0.71
C PRO A 217 -15.47 20.00 -1.02
N VAL A 218 -14.42 20.44 -1.72
CA VAL A 218 -13.21 19.64 -1.91
C VAL A 218 -12.43 19.58 -0.60
N ILE A 219 -12.11 18.37 -0.15
CA ILE A 219 -11.35 18.06 1.06
C ILE A 219 -9.99 17.51 0.64
N GLU A 220 -8.95 18.34 0.76
CA GLU A 220 -7.56 17.91 0.61
C GLU A 220 -7.13 17.11 1.87
N PRO A 221 -6.84 15.81 1.76
CA PRO A 221 -6.46 15.00 2.92
C PRO A 221 -5.02 15.32 3.36
N GLU A 222 -4.88 15.79 4.60
CA GLU A 222 -3.55 16.08 5.16
C GLU A 222 -2.67 14.80 5.23
N PRO A 223 -1.40 14.83 4.79
CA PRO A 223 -0.56 13.63 4.75
C PRO A 223 -0.45 12.91 6.11
N GLY A 224 -0.70 11.61 6.14
CA GLY A 224 -0.64 10.81 7.38
C GLY A 224 -1.82 10.99 8.34
N VAL A 225 -3.02 11.33 7.82
CA VAL A 225 -4.27 11.13 8.59
C VAL A 225 -4.43 9.62 8.95
N PRO A 226 -4.72 9.27 10.21
CA PRO A 226 -4.98 7.89 10.62
C PRO A 226 -6.18 7.29 9.86
N GLY A 227 -5.99 6.13 9.21
CA GLY A 227 -7.01 5.50 8.35
C GLY A 227 -8.31 4.98 9.01
N TRP A 228 -8.54 5.24 10.30
CA TRP A 228 -9.88 5.09 10.92
C TRP A 228 -10.72 6.37 10.79
N LEU A 229 -10.08 7.53 10.58
CA LEU A 229 -10.77 8.81 10.43
C LEU A 229 -11.30 8.94 9.00
N ARG A 230 -12.61 9.16 8.88
CA ARG A 230 -13.31 9.30 7.60
C ARG A 230 -13.58 10.78 7.38
N LEU A 231 -12.95 11.36 6.37
CA LEU A 231 -13.05 12.80 6.06
C LEU A 231 -14.24 13.11 5.14
N GLU A 232 -14.54 12.19 4.23
CA GLU A 232 -15.68 12.25 3.30
C GLU A 232 -17.03 12.13 4.05
N ARG A 233 -18.08 12.82 3.56
CA ARG A 233 -19.46 12.53 3.98
C ARG A 233 -19.81 11.12 3.51
N TRP A 234 -20.35 10.30 4.40
CA TRP A 234 -20.72 8.91 4.11
C TRP A 234 -22.08 8.56 4.70
N LEU A 235 -22.71 7.53 4.15
CA LEU A 235 -23.93 6.94 4.68
C LEU A 235 -23.98 5.43 4.44
N GLN A 236 -24.79 4.76 5.24
CA GLN A 236 -25.11 3.35 5.15
C GLN A 236 -26.63 3.20 5.13
N VAL A 237 -27.10 2.21 4.36
CA VAL A 237 -28.47 1.71 4.40
C VAL A 237 -28.41 0.19 4.55
N SER A 238 -29.25 -0.41 5.39
CA SER A 238 -29.29 -1.86 5.61
C SER A 238 -30.63 -2.31 6.19
N ASP A 239 -31.18 -3.43 5.68
CA ASP A 239 -32.32 -4.14 6.28
C ASP A 239 -31.90 -5.25 7.27
N ILE A 240 -30.61 -5.61 7.27
CA ILE A 240 -30.04 -6.65 8.14
C ILE A 240 -30.14 -6.18 9.60
N ALA A 241 -30.80 -6.96 10.46
CA ALA A 241 -31.22 -6.53 11.78
C ALA A 241 -30.06 -6.47 12.79
N SER A 242 -29.10 -7.40 12.73
CA SER A 242 -28.04 -7.58 13.73
C SER A 242 -26.72 -8.11 13.14
N TRP A 243 -25.63 -7.97 13.89
CA TRP A 243 -24.35 -8.60 13.53
C TRP A 243 -24.42 -10.13 13.53
N GLY A 244 -25.21 -10.72 14.43
CA GLY A 244 -25.48 -12.17 14.42
C GLY A 244 -26.19 -12.68 13.17
N GLU A 245 -27.04 -11.86 12.54
CA GLU A 245 -27.64 -12.20 11.24
C GLU A 245 -26.59 -12.20 10.11
N VAL A 246 -25.62 -11.27 10.15
CA VAL A 246 -24.46 -11.30 9.23
C VAL A 246 -23.64 -12.58 9.48
N ALA A 247 -23.31 -12.90 10.73
CA ALA A 247 -22.54 -14.10 11.06
C ALA A 247 -23.24 -15.40 10.63
N ALA A 248 -24.53 -15.54 10.92
CA ALA A 248 -25.32 -16.71 10.55
C ALA A 248 -25.46 -16.85 9.02
N GLY A 249 -25.68 -15.74 8.30
CA GLY A 249 -25.75 -15.73 6.84
C GLY A 249 -24.42 -16.06 6.16
N THR A 250 -23.31 -15.52 6.68
CA THR A 250 -21.96 -15.88 6.22
C THR A 250 -21.66 -17.35 6.48
N MET A 251 -21.94 -17.86 7.68
CA MET A 251 -21.74 -19.26 8.05
C MET A 251 -22.57 -20.21 7.16
N ALA A 252 -23.83 -19.88 6.89
CA ALA A 252 -24.69 -20.67 6.00
C ALA A 252 -24.20 -20.69 4.54
N ALA A 253 -23.57 -19.60 4.07
CA ALA A 253 -22.98 -19.53 2.75
C ALA A 253 -21.59 -20.19 2.67
N TRP A 254 -20.86 -20.25 3.78
CA TRP A 254 -19.54 -20.90 3.92
C TRP A 254 -19.68 -22.42 4.14
N THR A 255 -20.36 -23.08 3.19
CA THR A 255 -20.70 -24.51 3.27
C THR A 255 -19.50 -25.41 3.59
N GLU A 256 -19.60 -26.21 4.64
CA GLU A 256 -18.50 -27.05 5.13
C GLU A 256 -18.29 -28.30 4.26
N GLN A 257 -17.01 -28.65 4.04
CA GLN A 257 -16.58 -29.98 3.58
C GLN A 257 -15.46 -30.44 4.50
N PHE A 258 -15.85 -31.05 5.64
CA PHE A 258 -14.92 -31.48 6.69
C PHE A 258 -14.05 -32.68 6.27
N ASP A 259 -14.60 -33.58 5.46
CA ASP A 259 -14.03 -34.90 5.17
C ASP A 259 -13.04 -34.87 3.99
N SER A 260 -11.91 -34.21 4.18
CA SER A 260 -10.76 -34.25 3.26
C SER A 260 -9.68 -35.22 3.79
N PRO A 261 -9.41 -36.34 3.08
CA PRO A 261 -8.30 -37.23 3.44
C PRO A 261 -6.94 -36.53 3.46
N GLU A 262 -6.74 -35.50 2.63
CA GLU A 262 -5.53 -34.70 2.58
C GLU A 262 -5.33 -33.81 3.81
N LEU A 263 -6.44 -33.27 4.35
CA LEU A 263 -6.47 -32.49 5.58
C LEU A 263 -6.25 -33.39 6.81
N LEU A 264 -6.91 -34.56 6.85
CA LEU A 264 -6.74 -35.55 7.92
C LEU A 264 -5.28 -36.03 8.01
N ARG A 265 -4.70 -36.47 6.88
CA ARG A 265 -3.28 -36.87 6.81
C ARG A 265 -2.34 -35.74 7.26
N LEU A 266 -2.63 -34.48 6.93
CA LEU A 266 -1.84 -33.33 7.41
C LEU A 266 -1.98 -33.11 8.92
N ALA A 267 -3.18 -33.29 9.48
CA ALA A 267 -3.40 -33.22 10.92
C ALA A 267 -2.66 -34.36 11.64
N ASP A 268 -2.71 -35.59 11.11
CA ASP A 268 -1.96 -36.75 11.63
C ASP A 268 -0.44 -36.51 11.61
N GLU A 269 0.10 -36.00 10.49
CA GLU A 269 1.53 -35.67 10.35
C GLU A 269 1.97 -34.58 11.35
N ILE A 270 1.13 -33.57 11.59
CA ILE A 270 1.38 -32.55 12.61
C ILE A 270 1.28 -33.14 14.02
N ALA A 271 0.28 -33.98 14.30
CA ALA A 271 0.04 -34.59 15.60
C ALA A 271 1.11 -35.62 15.99
N ALA A 272 1.68 -36.33 15.02
CA ALA A 272 2.84 -37.21 15.22
C ALA A 272 4.15 -36.43 15.44
N ALA A 273 4.30 -35.26 14.83
CA ALA A 273 5.48 -34.41 14.95
C ALA A 273 5.43 -33.40 16.13
N ALA A 274 4.36 -33.38 16.92
CA ALA A 274 4.16 -32.44 18.03
C ALA A 274 3.35 -33.07 19.17
N ALA A 275 3.91 -33.10 20.38
CA ALA A 275 3.29 -33.76 21.53
C ALA A 275 2.15 -32.93 22.14
N THR A 276 2.32 -31.60 22.20
CA THR A 276 1.41 -30.68 22.90
C THR A 276 0.48 -29.92 21.93
N PRO A 277 -0.69 -29.44 22.40
CA PRO A 277 -1.55 -28.54 21.62
C PRO A 277 -0.84 -27.26 21.15
N VAL A 278 0.07 -26.71 21.96
CA VAL A 278 0.88 -25.52 21.63
C VAL A 278 1.81 -25.80 20.43
N GLU A 279 2.51 -26.92 20.42
CA GLU A 279 3.38 -27.31 19.30
C GLU A 279 2.56 -27.62 18.04
N ARG A 280 1.42 -28.32 18.18
CA ARG A 280 0.51 -28.66 17.06
C ARG A 280 -0.05 -27.41 16.40
N GLY A 281 -0.60 -26.48 17.20
CA GLY A 281 -1.07 -25.19 16.73
C GLY A 281 0.07 -24.37 16.09
N SER A 282 1.28 -24.42 16.65
CA SER A 282 2.44 -23.71 16.09
C SER A 282 2.83 -24.25 14.71
N ARG A 283 2.90 -25.58 14.55
CA ARG A 283 3.18 -26.23 13.25
C ARG A 283 2.08 -25.92 12.24
N ALA A 284 0.80 -26.04 12.62
CA ALA A 284 -0.34 -25.75 11.75
C ALA A 284 -0.33 -24.29 11.27
N LEU A 285 -0.14 -23.32 12.16
CA LEU A 285 -0.13 -21.91 11.80
C LEU A 285 1.08 -21.53 10.95
N THR A 286 2.27 -22.06 11.24
CA THR A 286 3.45 -21.88 10.36
C THR A 286 3.22 -22.47 8.98
N PHE A 287 2.65 -23.68 8.88
CA PHE A 287 2.31 -24.30 7.59
C PHE A 287 1.31 -23.42 6.80
N ILE A 288 0.22 -22.94 7.41
CA ILE A 288 -0.74 -22.11 6.68
C ILE A 288 -0.16 -20.74 6.29
N GLN A 289 0.70 -20.15 7.12
CA GLN A 289 1.32 -18.85 6.83
C GLN A 289 2.35 -18.96 5.70
N ASP A 290 3.22 -19.97 5.70
CA ASP A 290 4.37 -20.03 4.79
C ASP A 290 4.17 -20.96 3.57
N GLU A 291 3.46 -22.09 3.72
CA GLU A 291 3.28 -23.12 2.67
C GLU A 291 2.03 -22.90 1.79
N ILE A 292 1.18 -21.93 2.13
CA ILE A 292 0.01 -21.52 1.35
C ILE A 292 0.20 -20.06 0.93
N ARG A 293 0.58 -19.84 -0.33
CA ARG A 293 0.87 -18.50 -0.87
C ARG A 293 -0.39 -17.63 -0.91
N TYR A 294 -0.24 -16.31 -0.76
CA TYR A 294 -1.35 -15.40 -1.00
C TYR A 294 -1.66 -15.33 -2.51
N LEU A 295 -2.92 -15.57 -2.89
CA LEU A 295 -3.47 -15.29 -4.22
C LEU A 295 -4.99 -15.29 -4.10
N SER A 296 -5.60 -14.12 -4.27
CA SER A 296 -7.05 -13.97 -4.33
C SER A 296 -7.55 -14.44 -5.68
N VAL A 297 -8.62 -15.25 -5.68
CA VAL A 297 -9.30 -15.71 -6.90
C VAL A 297 -10.79 -15.54 -6.66
N ASP A 298 -11.25 -14.31 -6.89
CA ASP A 298 -12.58 -13.83 -6.49
C ASP A 298 -13.65 -14.09 -7.56
N THR A 299 -13.22 -14.62 -8.71
CA THR A 299 -14.00 -14.98 -9.90
C THR A 299 -15.34 -15.65 -9.56
N GLY A 300 -16.44 -14.92 -9.71
CA GLY A 300 -17.80 -15.47 -9.80
C GLY A 300 -18.53 -15.81 -8.50
N LEU A 301 -17.83 -15.75 -7.37
CA LEU A 301 -18.39 -15.83 -6.02
C LEU A 301 -18.25 -14.49 -5.27
N GLY A 302 -18.01 -13.39 -5.99
CA GLY A 302 -17.91 -12.02 -5.48
C GLY A 302 -16.82 -11.83 -4.42
N GLY A 303 -15.83 -12.72 -4.37
CA GLY A 303 -14.80 -12.75 -3.33
C GLY A 303 -15.28 -12.92 -1.88
N GLN A 304 -16.53 -13.33 -1.65
CA GLN A 304 -17.12 -13.45 -0.30
C GLN A 304 -17.18 -14.88 0.26
N LEU A 305 -17.00 -15.91 -0.59
CA LEU A 305 -17.05 -17.32 -0.21
C LEU A 305 -15.66 -17.96 -0.33
N PRO A 306 -15.16 -18.70 0.68
CA PRO A 306 -13.86 -19.37 0.61
C PRO A 306 -13.92 -20.62 -0.26
N ALA A 307 -12.80 -20.95 -0.90
CA ALA A 307 -12.58 -22.25 -1.49
C ALA A 307 -12.49 -23.35 -0.41
N ALA A 308 -13.02 -24.54 -0.72
CA ALA A 308 -12.99 -25.68 0.20
C ALA A 308 -11.55 -26.01 0.67
N PRO A 309 -11.32 -26.36 1.96
CA PRO A 309 -9.99 -26.60 2.53
C PRO A 309 -9.10 -27.54 1.70
N ALA A 310 -9.66 -28.64 1.17
CA ALA A 310 -8.98 -29.59 0.29
C ALA A 310 -8.43 -28.93 -1.01
N THR A 311 -9.18 -27.98 -1.57
CA THR A 311 -8.77 -27.23 -2.77
C THR A 311 -7.65 -26.24 -2.47
N VAL A 312 -7.71 -25.54 -1.33
CA VAL A 312 -6.62 -24.66 -0.88
C VAL A 312 -5.34 -25.45 -0.62
N LEU A 313 -5.42 -26.60 0.06
CA LEU A 313 -4.30 -27.52 0.29
C LEU A 313 -3.70 -28.07 -1.01
N ARG A 314 -4.53 -28.48 -1.97
CA ARG A 314 -4.10 -29.03 -3.26
C ARG A 314 -3.40 -27.99 -4.13
N ARG A 315 -3.92 -26.75 -4.19
CA ARG A 315 -3.38 -25.69 -5.06
C ARG A 315 -2.26 -24.86 -4.43
N ARG A 316 -2.08 -24.95 -3.10
CA ARG A 316 -1.07 -24.21 -2.30
C ARG A 316 -1.13 -22.69 -2.43
N PHE A 317 -2.33 -22.16 -2.61
CA PHE A 317 -2.60 -20.73 -2.53
C PHE A 317 -4.04 -20.41 -2.11
N GLY A 318 -4.25 -19.20 -1.63
CA GLY A 318 -5.55 -18.60 -1.33
C GLY A 318 -5.40 -17.23 -0.69
N ASP A 319 -6.50 -16.54 -0.48
CA ASP A 319 -6.56 -15.24 0.19
C ASP A 319 -6.81 -15.34 1.71
N CYS A 320 -7.27 -14.25 2.33
CA CYS A 320 -7.61 -14.20 3.75
C CYS A 320 -8.79 -15.11 4.16
N LYS A 321 -9.84 -15.24 3.35
CA LYS A 321 -10.98 -16.11 3.64
C LYS A 321 -10.56 -17.57 3.46
N ASP A 322 -9.85 -17.89 2.38
CA ASP A 322 -9.35 -19.24 2.08
C ASP A 322 -8.40 -19.76 3.17
N LYS A 323 -7.36 -18.97 3.51
CA LYS A 323 -6.32 -19.38 4.48
C LYS A 323 -6.89 -19.45 5.89
N SER A 324 -7.80 -18.57 6.28
CA SER A 324 -8.45 -18.61 7.60
C SER A 324 -9.51 -19.71 7.72
N PHE A 325 -10.24 -20.04 6.65
CA PHE A 325 -11.16 -21.19 6.63
C PHE A 325 -10.40 -22.52 6.70
N LEU A 326 -9.31 -22.67 5.95
CA LEU A 326 -8.42 -23.84 6.02
C LEU A 326 -7.75 -23.96 7.41
N ALA A 327 -7.20 -22.88 7.97
CA ALA A 327 -6.60 -22.91 9.31
C ALA A 327 -7.62 -23.27 10.40
N THR A 328 -8.84 -22.75 10.32
CA THR A 328 -9.93 -23.13 11.25
C THR A 328 -10.20 -24.62 11.22
N HIS A 329 -10.30 -25.22 10.03
CA HIS A 329 -10.52 -26.67 9.89
C HIS A 329 -9.31 -27.49 10.39
N LEU A 330 -8.08 -27.11 10.05
CA LEU A 330 -6.87 -27.81 10.47
C LEU A 330 -6.68 -27.78 12.00
N LEU A 331 -6.95 -26.63 12.64
CA LEU A 331 -6.91 -26.52 14.10
C LEU A 331 -7.99 -27.39 14.77
N ARG A 332 -9.22 -27.37 14.25
CA ARG A 332 -10.31 -28.24 14.76
C ARG A 332 -9.95 -29.72 14.68
N GLN A 333 -9.37 -30.19 13.56
CA GLN A 333 -8.90 -31.57 13.40
C GLN A 333 -7.75 -31.93 14.37
N LEU A 334 -6.93 -30.95 14.78
CA LEU A 334 -5.88 -31.11 15.79
C LEU A 334 -6.41 -31.05 17.24
N GLY A 335 -7.72 -30.95 17.44
CA GLY A 335 -8.36 -30.84 18.75
C GLY A 335 -8.27 -29.43 19.37
N ILE A 336 -7.95 -28.42 18.58
CA ILE A 336 -7.83 -27.02 19.02
C ILE A 336 -9.12 -26.27 18.63
N PRO A 337 -9.91 -25.76 19.60
CA PRO A 337 -11.08 -24.93 19.31
C PRO A 337 -10.69 -23.71 18.47
N ALA A 338 -11.35 -23.54 17.32
CA ALA A 338 -11.08 -22.45 16.39
C ALA A 338 -12.33 -22.01 15.59
N ARG A 339 -12.37 -20.74 15.20
CA ARG A 339 -13.39 -20.13 14.33
C ARG A 339 -12.82 -18.95 13.53
N THR A 340 -13.29 -18.75 12.31
CA THR A 340 -12.96 -17.55 11.52
C THR A 340 -13.60 -16.32 12.15
N VAL A 341 -12.90 -15.19 12.11
CA VAL A 341 -13.40 -13.87 12.53
C VAL A 341 -13.21 -12.90 11.35
N LEU A 342 -14.27 -12.19 10.97
CA LEU A 342 -14.19 -11.09 10.01
C LEU A 342 -13.75 -9.82 10.73
N VAL A 343 -12.81 -9.06 10.15
CA VAL A 343 -12.25 -7.82 10.73
C VAL A 343 -12.16 -6.71 9.69
N ASN A 344 -11.96 -5.48 10.15
CA ASN A 344 -11.64 -4.34 9.29
C ASN A 344 -10.21 -3.85 9.57
N THR A 345 -9.35 -3.92 8.56
CA THR A 345 -7.93 -3.50 8.63
C THR A 345 -7.76 -2.00 8.90
N GLY A 346 -8.71 -1.18 8.44
CA GLY A 346 -8.63 0.28 8.47
C GLY A 346 -9.42 0.94 9.60
N GLN A 347 -10.64 0.50 9.90
CA GLN A 347 -11.57 1.21 10.79
C GLN A 347 -11.40 0.89 12.28
N ARG A 348 -10.89 -0.31 12.61
CA ARG A 348 -10.71 -0.79 13.99
C ARG A 348 -11.98 -0.68 14.83
N GLN A 349 -11.95 0.04 15.96
CA GLN A 349 -13.10 0.14 16.87
C GLN A 349 -14.34 0.76 16.21
N ALA A 350 -14.16 1.61 15.19
CA ALA A 350 -15.24 2.30 14.50
C ALA A 350 -16.17 1.37 13.69
N VAL A 351 -15.82 0.10 13.49
CA VAL A 351 -16.75 -0.92 12.95
C VAL A 351 -17.97 -1.09 13.87
N GLY A 352 -17.79 -0.94 15.19
CA GLY A 352 -18.88 -0.98 16.17
C GLY A 352 -19.87 0.19 16.05
N ASP A 353 -19.51 1.25 15.33
CA ASP A 353 -20.38 2.41 15.08
C ASP A 353 -21.15 2.29 13.75
N LEU A 354 -20.98 1.20 13.00
CA LEU A 354 -21.64 0.99 11.70
C LEU A 354 -22.96 0.21 11.82
N LEU A 355 -23.80 0.29 10.78
CA LEU A 355 -24.92 -0.65 10.62
C LEU A 355 -24.39 -2.07 10.31
N PRO A 356 -25.09 -3.13 10.75
CA PRO A 356 -24.79 -4.51 10.33
C PRO A 356 -24.87 -4.66 8.81
N MET A 357 -23.75 -5.08 8.21
CA MET A 357 -23.61 -5.41 6.79
C MET A 357 -22.31 -6.20 6.55
N PRO A 358 -22.23 -7.09 5.54
CA PRO A 358 -20.99 -7.81 5.22
C PRO A 358 -19.81 -6.87 4.93
N ASP A 359 -20.03 -5.82 4.14
CA ASP A 359 -18.99 -4.90 3.65
C ASP A 359 -18.42 -3.95 4.73
N ALA A 360 -18.86 -4.11 6.00
CA ALA A 360 -18.18 -3.52 7.14
C ALA A 360 -16.82 -4.18 7.43
N PHE A 361 -16.60 -5.40 6.93
CA PHE A 361 -15.35 -6.15 7.04
C PHE A 361 -14.65 -6.21 5.68
N ASN A 362 -13.31 -6.26 5.70
CA ASN A 362 -12.50 -6.33 4.49
C ASN A 362 -11.37 -7.37 4.58
N HIS A 363 -11.37 -8.21 5.62
CA HIS A 363 -10.34 -9.20 5.90
C HIS A 363 -10.88 -10.30 6.82
N ALA A 364 -10.30 -11.50 6.74
CA ALA A 364 -10.68 -12.65 7.55
C ALA A 364 -9.46 -13.29 8.25
N ILE A 365 -9.57 -13.51 9.55
CA ILE A 365 -8.53 -14.05 10.43
C ILE A 365 -9.08 -15.24 11.24
N VAL A 366 -8.27 -15.90 12.07
CA VAL A 366 -8.72 -17.00 12.93
C VAL A 366 -8.61 -16.65 14.41
N GLU A 367 -9.67 -16.89 15.16
CA GLU A 367 -9.65 -17.02 16.62
C GLU A 367 -9.52 -18.49 17.01
N TYR A 368 -8.68 -18.77 18.00
CA TYR A 368 -8.46 -20.12 18.54
C TYR A 368 -8.13 -20.07 20.03
N GLU A 369 -8.31 -21.19 20.74
CA GLU A 369 -8.00 -21.31 22.16
C GLU A 369 -7.06 -22.49 22.44
N ILE A 370 -5.95 -22.21 23.14
CA ILE A 370 -5.00 -23.22 23.61
C ILE A 370 -4.68 -22.92 25.08
N ASP A 371 -4.70 -23.93 25.94
CA ASP A 371 -4.45 -23.82 27.39
C ASP A 371 -5.30 -22.73 28.09
N GLY A 372 -6.57 -22.59 27.67
CA GLY A 372 -7.51 -21.57 28.15
C GLY A 372 -7.19 -20.13 27.69
N LYS A 373 -6.20 -19.94 26.81
CA LYS A 373 -5.79 -18.65 26.27
C LYS A 373 -6.36 -18.48 24.86
N ARG A 374 -7.39 -17.63 24.72
CA ARG A 374 -7.82 -17.17 23.39
C ARG A 374 -6.73 -16.35 22.73
N ARG A 375 -6.55 -16.60 21.44
CA ARG A 375 -5.58 -15.95 20.56
C ARG A 375 -6.23 -15.71 19.21
N TRP A 376 -5.82 -14.62 18.57
CA TRP A 376 -6.07 -14.41 17.14
C TRP A 376 -4.79 -14.72 16.35
N VAL A 377 -4.94 -14.98 15.06
CA VAL A 377 -3.83 -15.05 14.11
C VAL A 377 -4.32 -14.60 12.73
N ASP A 378 -3.56 -13.70 12.13
CA ASP A 378 -3.75 -13.33 10.74
C ASP A 378 -3.00 -14.35 9.87
N THR A 379 -3.74 -15.21 9.18
CA THR A 379 -3.16 -16.30 8.38
C THR A 379 -2.43 -15.80 7.13
N THR A 380 -2.57 -14.53 6.77
CA THR A 380 -1.92 -13.90 5.61
C THR A 380 -0.56 -13.29 5.93
N LEU A 381 -0.25 -13.06 7.22
CA LEU A 381 1.09 -12.68 7.63
C LEU A 381 2.05 -13.87 7.50
N THR A 382 3.04 -13.75 6.62
CA THR A 382 4.06 -14.78 6.41
C THR A 382 5.26 -14.59 7.34
N GLN A 383 6.02 -15.66 7.57
CA GLN A 383 7.27 -15.66 8.35
C GLN A 383 7.12 -15.17 9.79
N GLN A 384 6.00 -15.47 10.46
CA GLN A 384 5.82 -15.13 11.88
C GLN A 384 6.54 -16.10 12.82
N GLY A 385 7.11 -15.58 13.90
CA GLY A 385 7.63 -16.35 15.04
C GLY A 385 6.70 -16.34 16.27
N GLY A 386 7.15 -16.94 17.38
CA GLY A 386 6.43 -16.87 18.67
C GLY A 386 5.49 -18.04 18.96
N GLY A 387 5.68 -19.19 18.31
CA GLY A 387 4.92 -20.41 18.59
C GLY A 387 3.42 -20.30 18.25
N ALA A 388 2.55 -20.84 19.11
CA ALA A 388 1.10 -20.69 19.01
C ALA A 388 0.50 -19.67 20.00
N LEU A 389 1.30 -19.13 20.93
CA LEU A 389 0.80 -18.26 22.01
C LEU A 389 1.38 -16.84 21.98
N ALA A 390 2.42 -16.60 21.18
CA ALA A 390 3.13 -15.33 21.06
C ALA A 390 3.37 -14.85 19.62
N ARG A 391 2.57 -15.29 18.63
CA ARG A 391 2.48 -14.60 17.34
C ARG A 391 1.91 -13.20 17.54
N SER A 392 2.45 -12.26 16.78
CA SER A 392 1.92 -10.89 16.73
C SER A 392 0.68 -10.82 15.84
N VAL A 393 -0.27 -9.95 16.17
CA VAL A 393 -1.50 -9.72 15.38
C VAL A 393 -1.64 -8.20 15.20
N PRO A 394 -2.08 -7.69 14.04
CA PRO A 394 -2.42 -6.29 13.88
C PRO A 394 -3.49 -5.87 14.90
N ASP A 395 -3.46 -4.61 15.33
CA ASP A 395 -4.53 -4.05 16.16
C ASP A 395 -5.77 -3.81 15.30
N PHE A 396 -6.64 -4.82 15.21
CA PHE A 396 -7.96 -4.76 14.58
C PHE A 396 -9.03 -4.22 15.53
N ARG A 397 -8.78 -4.26 16.86
CA ARG A 397 -9.70 -3.93 17.96
C ARG A 397 -10.94 -4.83 18.06
N ARG A 398 -11.69 -5.03 16.97
CA ARG A 398 -12.99 -5.73 16.93
C ARG A 398 -13.14 -6.59 15.70
N GLY A 399 -13.97 -7.63 15.81
CA GLY A 399 -14.33 -8.51 14.70
C GLY A 399 -15.62 -9.28 14.95
N LEU A 400 -16.18 -9.86 13.89
CA LEU A 400 -17.38 -10.69 13.92
C LEU A 400 -17.01 -12.17 13.77
N PRO A 401 -17.20 -13.02 14.81
CA PRO A 401 -16.97 -14.46 14.68
C PRO A 401 -18.01 -15.10 13.76
N ILE A 402 -17.56 -15.97 12.86
CA ILE A 402 -18.43 -16.80 12.02
C ILE A 402 -18.71 -18.10 12.78
N ALA A 403 -19.77 -18.05 13.60
CA ALA A 403 -20.19 -19.12 14.51
C ALA A 403 -21.69 -18.99 14.86
N PRO A 404 -22.41 -20.09 15.18
CA PRO A 404 -23.85 -20.07 15.40
C PRO A 404 -24.28 -19.26 16.63
N GLU A 405 -23.39 -19.11 17.63
CA GLU A 405 -23.63 -18.37 18.87
C GLU A 405 -23.26 -16.87 18.79
N ALA A 406 -22.77 -16.39 17.64
CA ALA A 406 -22.35 -15.00 17.49
C ALA A 406 -23.56 -14.06 17.36
N THR A 407 -23.68 -13.10 18.29
CA THR A 407 -24.74 -12.06 18.28
C THR A 407 -24.20 -10.67 17.99
N GLU A 408 -22.98 -10.38 18.46
CA GLU A 408 -22.32 -9.07 18.43
C GLU A 408 -20.86 -9.17 17.98
N LEU A 409 -20.21 -8.02 17.80
CA LEU A 409 -18.76 -7.95 17.60
C LEU A 409 -18.03 -8.30 18.91
N VAL A 410 -16.96 -9.08 18.81
CA VAL A 410 -16.06 -9.34 19.95
C VAL A 410 -14.84 -8.43 19.89
N ASP A 411 -14.36 -8.00 21.05
CA ASP A 411 -13.07 -7.30 21.18
C ASP A 411 -11.90 -8.27 21.00
N GLN A 412 -10.82 -7.79 20.38
CA GLN A 412 -9.59 -8.55 20.13
C GLN A 412 -8.95 -9.02 21.46
N PRO A 413 -8.63 -10.33 21.62
CA PRO A 413 -8.05 -10.83 22.85
C PRO A 413 -6.66 -10.21 23.10
N PRO A 414 -6.25 -10.06 24.37
CA PRO A 414 -4.95 -9.50 24.72
C PRO A 414 -3.80 -10.20 24.00
N GLY A 415 -2.99 -9.39 23.31
CA GLY A 415 -1.76 -9.83 22.67
C GLY A 415 -0.74 -10.39 23.67
N PRO A 416 0.30 -11.08 23.18
CA PRO A 416 1.34 -11.65 24.03
C PRO A 416 2.23 -10.59 24.72
N ASP A 417 2.83 -10.96 25.85
CA ASP A 417 3.80 -10.12 26.59
C ASP A 417 5.12 -9.88 25.83
N THR A 418 5.33 -10.55 24.69
CA THR A 418 6.47 -10.32 23.79
C THR A 418 6.41 -8.92 23.23
N ARG A 419 7.28 -8.04 23.75
CA ARG A 419 7.37 -6.65 23.33
C ARG A 419 8.04 -6.55 21.96
N ASP A 420 7.39 -5.85 21.04
CA ASP A 420 8.03 -5.36 19.83
C ASP A 420 9.17 -4.41 20.22
N VAL A 421 10.41 -4.79 19.92
CA VAL A 421 11.62 -4.04 20.29
C VAL A 421 12.68 -4.20 19.21
N THR A 422 13.25 -3.07 18.81
CA THR A 422 14.51 -3.01 18.06
C THR A 422 15.63 -2.56 19.01
N ASP A 423 16.60 -3.43 19.27
CA ASP A 423 17.82 -3.14 20.04
C ASP A 423 18.99 -3.06 19.05
N LEU A 424 19.47 -1.84 18.79
CA LEU A 424 20.56 -1.55 17.86
C LEU A 424 21.81 -1.13 18.65
N HIS A 425 22.94 -1.76 18.35
CA HIS A 425 24.22 -1.45 18.98
C HIS A 425 25.29 -1.25 17.91
N GLU A 426 25.80 -0.02 17.81
CA GLU A 426 26.81 0.39 16.84
C GLU A 426 28.08 0.79 17.59
N THR A 427 29.22 0.23 17.20
CA THR A 427 30.54 0.56 17.78
C THR A 427 31.48 1.04 16.68
N PHE A 428 31.81 2.33 16.74
CA PHE A 428 32.76 3.00 15.86
C PHE A 428 34.15 2.99 16.50
N PHE A 429 35.13 2.42 15.80
CA PHE A 429 36.56 2.43 16.15
C PHE A 429 37.22 3.52 15.31
N VAL A 430 37.54 4.63 15.95
CA VAL A 430 37.78 5.90 15.24
C VAL A 430 39.26 6.27 15.29
N ASP A 431 39.90 6.17 14.14
CA ASP A 431 41.29 6.57 13.90
C ASP A 431 41.37 8.09 13.70
N THR A 432 42.00 8.80 14.64
CA THR A 432 42.07 10.27 14.60
C THR A 432 43.29 10.80 13.84
N ALA A 433 44.10 9.91 13.27
CA ALA A 433 45.06 10.24 12.20
C ALA A 433 44.40 10.19 10.80
N PHE A 434 43.07 10.05 10.73
CA PHE A 434 42.26 9.94 9.51
C PHE A 434 42.55 8.68 8.68
N GLY A 435 43.07 7.62 9.32
CA GLY A 435 43.23 6.31 8.73
C GLY A 435 41.90 5.54 8.56
N VAL A 436 42.00 4.24 8.31
CA VAL A 436 40.84 3.35 8.25
C VAL A 436 40.22 3.23 9.64
N SER A 437 38.93 3.51 9.73
CA SER A 437 38.09 3.37 10.92
C SER A 437 37.04 2.28 10.70
N THR A 438 36.71 1.54 11.75
CA THR A 438 35.78 0.39 11.69
C THR A 438 34.43 0.74 12.29
N LEU A 439 33.32 0.33 11.68
CA LEU A 439 31.99 0.27 12.27
C LEU A 439 31.60 -1.20 12.48
N ARG A 440 31.33 -1.59 13.73
CA ARG A 440 30.65 -2.86 14.04
C ARG A 440 29.19 -2.60 14.39
N VAL A 441 28.28 -3.37 13.82
CA VAL A 441 26.84 -3.30 14.09
C VAL A 441 26.37 -4.63 14.67
N LEU A 442 25.55 -4.57 15.72
CA LEU A 442 24.73 -5.67 16.22
C LEU A 442 23.30 -5.16 16.36
N LEU A 443 22.39 -5.72 15.56
CA LEU A 443 20.96 -5.41 15.57
C LEU A 443 20.21 -6.65 16.07
N THR A 444 19.32 -6.49 17.05
CA THR A 444 18.45 -7.54 17.58
C THR A 444 17.02 -7.05 17.61
N THR A 445 16.15 -7.63 16.79
CA THR A 445 14.72 -7.29 16.73
C THR A 445 13.87 -8.38 17.39
N ARG A 446 12.68 -8.01 17.86
CA ARG A 446 11.71 -8.91 18.51
C ARG A 446 10.28 -8.62 18.08
N GLY A 447 9.44 -9.64 18.08
CA GLY A 447 8.01 -9.52 17.72
C GLY A 447 7.83 -9.14 16.24
N ARG A 448 6.99 -8.14 15.96
CA ARG A 448 6.71 -7.65 14.58
C ARG A 448 7.97 -7.19 13.84
N GLU A 449 8.97 -6.68 14.55
CA GLU A 449 10.25 -6.26 13.97
C GLU A 449 11.11 -7.48 13.54
N ALA A 450 10.99 -8.60 14.24
CA ALA A 450 11.62 -9.87 13.84
C ALA A 450 10.84 -10.55 12.70
N ASP A 451 9.51 -10.55 12.76
CA ASP A 451 8.64 -10.98 11.65
C ASP A 451 8.91 -10.16 10.37
N ALA A 452 9.16 -8.86 10.50
CA ALA A 452 9.51 -7.98 9.38
C ALA A 452 10.85 -8.33 8.75
N LEU A 453 11.93 -8.47 9.54
CA LEU A 453 13.24 -8.86 9.01
C LEU A 453 13.23 -10.28 8.43
N ARG A 454 12.63 -11.26 9.10
CA ARG A 454 12.53 -12.64 8.62
C ARG A 454 11.80 -12.72 7.28
N ARG A 455 10.68 -12.02 7.15
CA ARG A 455 9.93 -11.90 5.88
C ARG A 455 10.75 -11.20 4.80
N ARG A 456 11.51 -10.15 5.16
CA ARG A 456 12.37 -9.43 4.21
C ARG A 456 13.48 -10.34 3.64
N PHE A 457 14.20 -11.05 4.52
CA PHE A 457 15.16 -12.10 4.12
C PHE A 457 14.54 -13.17 3.22
N SER A 458 13.30 -13.59 3.51
CA SER A 458 12.57 -14.61 2.76
C SER A 458 12.05 -14.15 1.38
N LEU A 459 11.97 -12.83 1.13
CA LEU A 459 11.46 -12.27 -0.13
C LEU A 459 12.57 -11.69 -1.02
N GLU A 460 13.53 -10.97 -0.43
CA GLU A 460 14.60 -10.27 -1.13
C GLU A 460 15.89 -11.10 -1.24
N GLY A 461 16.05 -12.09 -0.35
CA GLY A 461 17.30 -12.83 -0.19
C GLY A 461 18.37 -12.05 0.61
N ALA A 462 19.27 -12.81 1.25
CA ALA A 462 20.28 -12.24 2.15
C ALA A 462 21.23 -11.24 1.44
N GLU A 463 21.51 -11.40 0.14
CA GLU A 463 22.41 -10.52 -0.61
C GLU A 463 21.82 -9.12 -0.86
N ALA A 464 20.52 -9.03 -1.18
CA ALA A 464 19.84 -7.75 -1.35
C ALA A 464 19.80 -6.98 -0.03
N VAL A 465 19.48 -7.67 1.07
CA VAL A 465 19.55 -7.13 2.43
C VAL A 465 20.98 -6.67 2.79
N THR A 466 21.99 -7.47 2.43
CA THR A 466 23.42 -7.14 2.65
C THR A 466 23.83 -5.86 1.90
N ARG A 467 23.28 -5.63 0.71
CA ARG A 467 23.55 -4.45 -0.12
C ARG A 467 22.87 -3.19 0.44
N GLU A 468 21.55 -3.23 0.64
CA GLU A 468 20.79 -2.10 1.18
C GLU A 468 21.34 -1.63 2.54
N ARG A 469 21.75 -2.56 3.41
CA ARG A 469 22.37 -2.21 4.69
C ARG A 469 23.75 -1.56 4.56
N LEU A 470 24.53 -1.88 3.53
CA LEU A 470 25.76 -1.15 3.22
C LEU A 470 25.42 0.26 2.72
N ASP A 471 24.48 0.39 1.78
CA ASP A 471 24.08 1.68 1.21
C ASP A 471 23.50 2.64 2.26
N HIS A 472 22.76 2.10 3.23
CA HIS A 472 22.28 2.84 4.42
C HIS A 472 23.43 3.50 5.20
N TYR A 473 24.53 2.79 5.44
CA TYR A 473 25.69 3.35 6.14
C TYR A 473 26.55 4.24 5.23
N ARG A 474 26.62 3.97 3.92
CA ARG A 474 27.30 4.85 2.95
C ARG A 474 26.61 6.21 2.79
N ALA A 475 25.31 6.32 3.06
CA ALA A 475 24.61 7.59 3.11
C ALA A 475 25.10 8.54 4.24
N ALA A 476 25.73 7.99 5.30
CA ALA A 476 26.41 8.77 6.34
C ALA A 476 27.94 8.82 6.12
N PHE A 477 28.54 7.73 5.65
CA PHE A 477 29.99 7.58 5.49
C PHE A 477 30.32 6.93 4.12
N PRO A 478 30.43 7.71 3.03
CA PRO A 478 30.49 7.18 1.65
C PRO A 478 31.60 6.16 1.38
N HIS A 479 32.70 6.24 2.13
CA HIS A 479 33.88 5.39 1.99
C HIS A 479 33.85 4.12 2.86
N LEU A 480 32.74 3.79 3.51
CA LEU A 480 32.56 2.49 4.15
C LEU A 480 32.40 1.37 3.11
N GLU A 481 33.13 0.27 3.32
CA GLU A 481 32.97 -0.99 2.62
C GLU A 481 32.79 -2.13 3.65
N ARG A 482 32.14 -3.23 3.26
CA ARG A 482 31.80 -4.32 4.18
C ARG A 482 33.00 -5.26 4.40
N VAL A 483 33.29 -5.57 5.66
CA VAL A 483 34.33 -6.53 6.04
C VAL A 483 33.68 -7.87 6.38
N GLY A 484 33.90 -8.88 5.52
CA GLY A 484 33.33 -10.21 5.66
C GLY A 484 31.86 -10.31 5.24
N ALA A 485 31.24 -11.45 5.55
CA ALA A 485 29.83 -11.70 5.28
C ALA A 485 28.90 -11.06 6.33
N LEU A 486 27.63 -10.88 5.99
CA LEU A 486 26.58 -10.55 6.94
C LEU A 486 26.32 -11.74 7.88
N GLU A 487 26.66 -11.62 9.17
CA GLU A 487 26.21 -12.59 10.18
C GLU A 487 24.72 -12.36 10.45
N TRP A 488 23.93 -13.43 10.48
CA TRP A 488 22.52 -13.36 10.92
C TRP A 488 22.09 -14.65 11.64
N ARG A 489 21.09 -14.53 12.51
CA ARG A 489 20.42 -15.66 13.17
C ARG A 489 18.96 -15.34 13.42
N ASP A 490 18.10 -16.28 13.06
CA ASP A 490 16.69 -16.29 13.44
C ASP A 490 16.44 -17.27 14.59
N ASP A 491 15.93 -16.79 15.73
CA ASP A 491 15.29 -17.59 16.76
C ASP A 491 13.77 -17.41 16.61
N ARG A 492 13.19 -18.18 15.68
CA ARG A 492 11.77 -18.09 15.33
C ARG A 492 10.85 -18.51 16.46
N GLU A 493 11.31 -19.36 17.38
CA GLU A 493 10.54 -19.78 18.54
C GLU A 493 10.35 -18.63 19.54
N ARG A 494 11.44 -17.94 19.91
CA ARG A 494 11.41 -16.73 20.75
C ARG A 494 10.95 -15.47 20.01
N ASN A 495 10.78 -15.56 18.70
CA ASN A 495 10.58 -14.47 17.76
C ASN A 495 11.62 -13.34 17.89
N GLU A 496 12.90 -13.72 17.81
CA GLU A 496 14.04 -12.82 17.88
C GLU A 496 14.94 -12.99 16.64
N PHE A 497 15.17 -11.92 15.88
CA PHE A 497 16.02 -11.94 14.70
C PHE A 497 17.26 -11.05 14.93
N LEU A 498 18.45 -11.60 14.72
CA LEU A 498 19.72 -10.94 14.99
C LEU A 498 20.55 -10.76 13.72
N LEU A 499 21.24 -9.64 13.62
CA LEU A 499 22.16 -9.27 12.53
C LEU A 499 23.47 -8.73 13.10
N GLY A 500 24.61 -9.18 12.55
CA GLY A 500 25.95 -8.76 12.91
C GLY A 500 26.74 -8.32 11.68
N GLU A 501 27.33 -7.13 11.72
CA GLU A 501 28.07 -6.55 10.60
C GLU A 501 29.39 -5.91 11.03
N ILE A 502 30.37 -5.92 10.11
CA ILE A 502 31.57 -5.08 10.17
C ILE A 502 31.68 -4.31 8.86
N PHE A 503 32.05 -3.04 8.96
CA PHE A 503 32.43 -2.17 7.85
C PHE A 503 33.73 -1.46 8.19
N ASP A 504 34.62 -1.27 7.22
CA ASP A 504 35.83 -0.46 7.34
C ASP A 504 35.76 0.69 6.32
N GLY A 505 36.31 1.86 6.66
CA GLY A 505 36.38 2.99 5.74
C GLY A 505 37.24 4.15 6.24
N ALA A 506 37.73 4.96 5.31
CA ALA A 506 38.37 6.23 5.63
C ALA A 506 37.32 7.33 5.90
N HIS A 507 37.77 8.46 6.45
CA HIS A 507 36.96 9.70 6.55
C HIS A 507 35.64 9.59 7.36
N LEU A 508 35.59 8.72 8.38
CA LEU A 508 34.56 8.76 9.43
C LEU A 508 34.65 10.02 10.33
N LEU A 509 35.71 10.81 10.14
CA LEU A 509 35.98 12.09 10.78
C LEU A 509 36.19 13.18 9.73
N VAL A 510 35.69 14.38 10.04
CA VAL A 510 36.03 15.62 9.34
C VAL A 510 37.03 16.43 10.19
N PRO A 511 38.08 17.04 9.63
CA PRO A 511 38.97 17.93 10.38
C PRO A 511 38.22 19.07 11.08
N GLY A 512 38.58 19.36 12.32
CA GLY A 512 38.03 20.47 13.10
C GLY A 512 38.60 21.83 12.67
N PRO A 513 38.02 22.95 13.16
CA PRO A 513 38.34 24.30 12.67
C PRO A 513 39.81 24.73 12.81
N ASN A 514 40.56 24.12 13.73
CA ASN A 514 41.99 24.35 13.99
C ASN A 514 42.91 23.20 13.50
N GLN A 515 42.37 22.13 12.91
CA GLN A 515 43.09 20.90 12.50
C GLN A 515 43.76 20.08 13.64
N GLU A 516 43.89 20.63 14.85
CA GLU A 516 44.31 19.90 16.06
C GLU A 516 43.20 18.96 16.59
N THR A 517 41.96 19.19 16.18
CA THR A 517 40.80 18.33 16.48
C THR A 517 40.16 17.77 15.21
N ALA A 518 39.32 16.76 15.39
CA ALA A 518 38.50 16.13 14.38
C ALA A 518 37.11 15.85 14.93
N VAL A 519 36.10 15.99 14.08
CA VAL A 519 34.68 15.90 14.47
C VAL A 519 34.07 14.63 13.90
N PHE A 520 33.64 13.74 14.78
CA PHE A 520 32.71 12.66 14.45
C PHE A 520 31.29 13.22 14.42
N THR A 521 30.56 12.98 13.34
CA THR A 521 29.14 13.33 13.22
C THR A 521 28.34 12.13 12.77
N PHE A 522 27.30 11.77 13.52
CA PHE A 522 26.41 10.66 13.18
C PHE A 522 24.97 10.93 13.59
N SER A 523 24.02 10.70 12.68
CA SER A 523 22.57 10.80 12.95
C SER A 523 21.96 9.41 13.04
N THR A 524 21.27 9.09 14.14
CA THR A 524 20.54 7.81 14.21
C THR A 524 19.36 7.78 13.23
N GLY A 525 19.50 6.99 12.17
CA GLY A 525 18.44 6.76 11.18
C GLY A 525 17.21 6.08 11.78
N VAL A 526 17.41 5.12 12.70
CA VAL A 526 16.32 4.27 13.24
C VAL A 526 15.30 5.03 14.11
N ILE A 527 15.71 6.08 14.82
CA ILE A 527 14.75 6.93 15.56
C ILE A 527 14.16 8.02 14.65
N ARG A 528 14.95 8.55 13.70
CA ARG A 528 14.50 9.64 12.82
C ARG A 528 13.50 9.17 11.74
N SER A 529 13.60 7.94 11.26
CA SER A 529 12.66 7.36 10.28
C SER A 529 11.25 7.15 10.84
N LEU A 530 11.14 6.76 12.11
CA LEU A 530 9.87 6.58 12.83
C LEU A 530 9.11 7.90 13.07
N LEU A 531 9.79 9.04 12.91
CA LEU A 531 9.34 10.36 13.30
C LEU A 531 9.66 11.41 12.22
N ALA A 532 9.16 11.17 11.01
CA ALA A 532 9.20 12.14 9.93
C ALA A 532 8.52 13.46 10.34
N ALA A 533 9.19 14.60 10.13
CA ALA A 533 8.58 15.89 10.38
C ALA A 533 7.50 16.19 9.32
N PRO A 534 6.31 16.64 9.72
CA PRO A 534 5.30 17.10 8.79
C PRO A 534 5.68 18.50 8.26
N ASN A 535 5.69 18.63 6.94
CA ASN A 535 6.01 19.87 6.23
C ASN A 535 4.95 20.97 6.44
N THR A 536 3.74 20.62 6.91
CA THR A 536 2.67 21.57 7.23
C THR A 536 2.92 22.28 8.58
N ILE A 537 2.62 23.58 8.67
CA ILE A 537 2.85 24.37 9.89
C ILE A 537 1.75 24.13 10.94
N ARG A 538 0.50 24.00 10.49
CA ARG A 538 -0.70 23.68 11.29
C ARG A 538 -1.43 22.51 10.64
N ARG A 539 -2.38 21.92 11.38
CA ARG A 539 -3.28 20.88 10.90
C ARG A 539 -4.68 21.02 11.51
N ILE A 540 -5.67 20.48 10.81
CA ILE A 540 -7.04 20.29 11.29
C ILE A 540 -7.39 18.81 11.55
N HIS A 541 -6.62 17.86 11.02
CA HIS A 541 -6.79 16.43 11.26
C HIS A 541 -5.64 15.86 12.12
N PRO A 542 -5.87 14.78 12.90
CA PRO A 542 -4.81 14.07 13.59
C PRO A 542 -3.72 13.54 12.64
N LEU A 543 -2.50 13.37 13.16
CA LEU A 543 -1.36 12.73 12.49
C LEU A 543 -1.05 11.37 13.14
N ALA A 544 -0.99 10.30 12.36
CA ALA A 544 -0.58 8.97 12.83
C ALA A 544 0.92 8.91 13.22
N VAL A 545 1.27 8.07 14.21
CA VAL A 545 2.63 7.91 14.77
C VAL A 545 2.87 6.44 15.13
N ALA A 546 3.92 5.78 14.62
CA ALA A 546 4.06 4.32 14.69
C ALA A 546 3.95 3.71 16.12
N HIS A 547 2.98 2.81 16.38
CA HIS A 547 2.83 2.14 17.68
C HIS A 547 2.13 0.76 17.60
N PRO A 548 2.41 -0.18 18.55
CA PRO A 548 3.48 -0.09 19.55
C PRO A 548 4.85 -0.08 18.89
N CYS A 549 5.73 0.80 19.37
CA CYS A 549 7.08 0.93 18.87
C CYS A 549 8.02 1.21 20.04
N ARG A 550 9.13 0.47 20.10
CA ARG A 550 10.21 0.70 21.05
C ARG A 550 11.55 0.45 20.37
N VAL A 551 12.46 1.41 20.54
CA VAL A 551 13.84 1.31 20.09
C VAL A 551 14.77 1.52 21.29
N GLU A 552 15.68 0.60 21.51
CA GLU A 552 16.88 0.82 22.30
C GLU A 552 18.03 1.01 21.30
N HIS A 553 18.77 2.11 21.36
CA HIS A 553 19.87 2.36 20.44
C HIS A 553 21.11 2.83 21.19
N ARG A 554 22.18 2.04 21.12
CA ARG A 554 23.46 2.32 21.75
C ARG A 554 24.51 2.59 20.67
N ILE A 555 25.11 3.77 20.71
CA ILE A 555 26.23 4.16 19.86
C ILE A 555 27.46 4.29 20.76
N VAL A 556 28.52 3.60 20.40
CA VAL A 556 29.79 3.58 21.13
C VAL A 556 30.86 4.10 20.20
N ILE A 557 31.62 5.10 20.66
CA ILE A 557 32.78 5.65 19.97
C ILE A 557 34.00 5.20 20.79
N GLU A 558 34.88 4.40 20.21
CA GLU A 558 36.14 3.96 20.80
C GLU A 558 37.33 4.59 20.09
N SER A 559 38.17 5.31 20.84
CA SER A 559 39.46 5.83 20.38
C SER A 559 40.32 6.18 21.60
N PRO A 560 41.64 5.86 21.64
CA PRO A 560 42.50 6.15 22.80
C PRO A 560 42.62 7.64 23.16
N SER A 561 42.28 8.53 22.22
CA SER A 561 42.22 9.97 22.41
C SER A 561 41.10 10.42 23.38
N ILE A 562 40.05 9.61 23.55
CA ILE A 562 38.87 9.95 24.37
C ILE A 562 39.25 10.03 25.86
N GLN A 563 39.01 11.19 26.46
CA GLN A 563 39.20 11.41 27.90
C GLN A 563 37.91 11.17 28.70
N ARG A 564 38.05 11.04 30.02
CA ARG A 564 36.90 11.06 30.94
C ARG A 564 36.22 12.43 30.89
N GLY A 565 34.90 12.46 30.75
CA GLY A 565 34.10 13.67 30.86
C GLY A 565 32.96 13.54 31.89
N ALA A 566 32.06 14.51 31.90
CA ALA A 566 30.82 14.42 32.68
C ALA A 566 29.80 13.51 31.96
N VAL A 567 29.09 12.68 32.73
CA VAL A 567 27.90 11.97 32.23
C VAL A 567 26.78 12.99 32.05
N THR A 568 26.13 12.99 30.89
CA THR A 568 24.95 13.83 30.63
C THR A 568 23.74 12.96 30.31
N ALA A 569 22.58 13.35 30.81
CA ALA A 569 21.32 12.63 30.59
C ALA A 569 20.19 13.61 30.28
N ARG A 570 19.34 13.27 29.31
CA ARG A 570 18.20 14.07 28.84
C ARG A 570 16.97 13.17 28.67
N LYS A 571 15.77 13.70 28.94
CA LYS A 571 14.49 12.98 28.75
C LYS A 571 13.43 13.92 28.20
N SER A 572 12.73 13.52 27.14
CA SER A 572 11.62 14.28 26.57
C SER A 572 10.37 14.19 27.46
N PRO A 573 9.45 15.17 27.38
CA PRO A 573 8.09 15.00 27.91
C PRO A 573 7.38 13.81 27.26
N GLY A 574 6.42 13.21 27.98
CA GLY A 574 5.89 11.88 27.64
C GLY A 574 4.84 11.77 26.52
N PHE A 575 4.70 12.79 25.66
CA PHE A 575 3.70 12.84 24.59
C PHE A 575 4.28 13.48 23.31
N PRO A 576 4.12 12.88 22.12
CA PRO A 576 3.46 11.60 21.84
C PRO A 576 4.37 10.37 21.99
N PHE A 577 5.61 10.60 22.38
CA PHE A 577 6.63 9.59 22.62
C PHE A 577 7.42 9.93 23.89
N GLN A 578 8.28 9.00 24.31
CA GLN A 578 9.30 9.21 25.32
C GLN A 578 10.66 8.86 24.72
N LEU A 579 11.51 9.86 24.57
CA LEU A 579 12.93 9.71 24.25
C LEU A 579 13.76 9.98 25.51
N SER A 580 14.69 9.09 25.84
CA SER A 580 15.77 9.39 26.77
C SER A 580 17.11 9.21 26.08
N CYS A 581 18.06 10.10 26.32
CA CYS A 581 19.43 10.02 25.81
C CYS A 581 20.40 10.15 26.99
N THR A 582 21.38 9.25 27.10
CA THR A 582 22.44 9.29 28.11
C THR A 582 23.81 9.14 27.45
N THR A 583 24.67 10.14 27.60
CA THR A 583 26.04 10.16 27.08
C THR A 583 27.03 9.98 28.22
N THR A 584 27.86 8.94 28.12
CA THR A 584 28.81 8.48 29.16
C THR A 584 30.23 8.45 28.57
N PRO A 585 31.02 9.52 28.71
CA PRO A 585 32.42 9.58 28.27
C PRO A 585 33.38 9.04 29.34
N GLN A 586 34.10 7.96 28.98
CA GLN A 586 35.10 7.27 29.78
C GLN A 586 36.45 7.27 29.04
N PRO A 587 37.61 7.08 29.72
CA PRO A 587 38.89 6.95 29.03
C PRO A 587 38.85 5.86 27.94
N GLY A 588 39.19 6.24 26.70
CA GLY A 588 39.16 5.37 25.53
C GLY A 588 37.77 5.11 24.89
N ARG A 589 36.66 5.51 25.52
CA ARG A 589 35.30 5.20 25.04
C ARG A 589 34.24 6.23 25.45
N CYS A 590 33.48 6.74 24.48
CA CYS A 590 32.20 7.40 24.72
C CYS A 590 31.04 6.46 24.38
N THR A 591 30.00 6.40 25.23
CA THR A 591 28.77 5.65 24.94
C THR A 591 27.55 6.58 25.01
N VAL A 592 26.78 6.64 23.94
CA VAL A 592 25.48 7.30 23.86
C VAL A 592 24.39 6.23 23.81
N HIS A 593 23.46 6.23 24.76
CA HIS A 593 22.30 5.31 24.76
C HIS A 593 21.00 6.10 24.67
N PHE A 594 20.25 5.84 23.60
CA PHE A 594 18.88 6.26 23.42
C PHE A 594 17.91 5.16 23.82
N SER A 595 16.87 5.47 24.61
CA SER A 595 15.66 4.66 24.69
C SER A 595 14.49 5.47 24.13
N PHE A 596 13.80 4.93 23.14
CA PHE A 596 12.65 5.54 22.49
C PHE A 596 11.42 4.64 22.59
N ARG A 597 10.25 5.21 22.88
CA ARG A 597 8.95 4.53 22.74
C ARG A 597 7.85 5.52 22.38
N THR A 598 6.93 5.10 21.51
CA THR A 598 5.68 5.85 21.27
C THR A 598 4.68 5.53 22.38
N THR A 599 4.04 6.56 22.93
CA THR A 599 3.06 6.41 24.02
C THR A 599 1.63 6.50 23.52
N VAL A 600 1.40 7.26 22.45
CA VAL A 600 0.08 7.60 21.92
C VAL A 600 0.03 7.48 20.39
N ASP A 601 -1.15 7.86 19.90
CA ASP A 601 -2.06 7.06 19.09
C ASP A 601 -2.24 7.73 17.72
N ALA A 602 -2.63 9.00 17.80
CA ALA A 602 -2.27 10.02 16.85
C ALA A 602 -1.83 11.25 17.64
N VAL A 603 -1.15 12.19 17.00
CA VAL A 603 -1.10 13.58 17.50
C VAL A 603 -2.39 14.25 17.06
N PRO A 604 -3.32 14.60 17.98
CA PRO A 604 -4.52 15.33 17.63
C PRO A 604 -4.17 16.80 17.30
N PRO A 605 -5.02 17.52 16.55
CA PRO A 605 -4.69 18.81 15.94
C PRO A 605 -4.16 19.85 16.94
N GLU A 606 -4.75 19.94 18.13
CA GLU A 606 -4.41 20.90 19.17
C GLU A 606 -3.02 20.65 19.81
N LYS A 607 -2.43 19.48 19.60
CA LYS A 607 -1.09 19.11 20.08
C LYS A 607 -0.04 19.10 18.96
N PHE A 608 -0.43 19.37 17.72
CA PHE A 608 0.42 19.29 16.54
C PHE A 608 1.60 20.28 16.57
N GLU A 609 1.41 21.51 17.03
CA GLU A 609 2.51 22.48 17.14
C GLU A 609 3.55 22.06 18.20
N SER A 610 3.09 21.49 19.33
CA SER A 610 3.97 20.91 20.35
C SER A 610 4.76 19.72 19.80
N TYR A 611 4.13 18.89 18.96
CA TYR A 611 4.81 17.79 18.27
C TYR A 611 5.89 18.28 17.32
N ARG A 612 5.61 19.24 16.42
CA ARG A 612 6.62 19.75 15.48
C ARG A 612 7.86 20.31 16.19
N LYS A 613 7.68 21.04 17.31
CA LYS A 613 8.78 21.53 18.15
C LYS A 613 9.60 20.38 18.76
N LYS A 614 8.94 19.32 19.25
CA LYS A 614 9.60 18.12 19.77
C LYS A 614 10.28 17.28 18.69
N ILE A 615 9.84 17.30 17.43
CA ILE A 615 10.53 16.60 16.34
C ILE A 615 11.88 17.25 16.04
N GLN A 616 11.95 18.59 16.02
CA GLN A 616 13.25 19.26 15.93
C GLN A 616 14.15 18.90 17.12
N GLU A 617 13.61 18.94 18.35
CA GLU A 617 14.34 18.54 19.56
C GLU A 617 14.85 17.08 19.50
N VAL A 618 14.06 16.14 18.96
CA VAL A 618 14.51 14.77 18.67
C VAL A 618 15.62 14.76 17.63
N TRP A 619 15.50 15.48 16.52
CA TRP A 619 16.53 15.54 15.47
C TRP A 619 17.85 16.13 15.96
N ASP A 620 17.78 17.15 16.82
CA ASP A 620 18.95 17.77 17.46
C ASP A 620 19.60 16.80 18.47
N TRP A 621 18.82 16.03 19.23
CA TRP A 621 19.34 15.04 20.19
C TRP A 621 19.86 13.76 19.51
N THR A 622 19.29 13.39 18.36
CA THR A 622 19.66 12.19 17.59
C THR A 622 20.82 12.42 16.62
N THR A 623 21.31 13.66 16.51
CA THR A 623 22.55 14.02 15.82
C THR A 623 23.66 14.12 16.85
N ILE A 624 24.54 13.11 16.89
CA ILE A 624 25.74 13.11 17.73
C ILE A 624 26.82 13.92 17.00
N HIS A 625 27.36 14.93 17.66
CA HIS A 625 28.66 15.51 17.34
C HIS A 625 29.63 15.18 18.49
N TYR A 626 30.81 14.67 18.16
CA TYR A 626 31.84 14.36 19.16
C TYR A 626 33.22 14.77 18.65
N GLU A 627 33.91 15.61 19.42
CA GLU A 627 35.22 16.18 19.05
C GLU A 627 36.36 15.37 19.70
N LEU A 628 37.40 15.10 18.91
CA LEU A 628 38.53 14.25 19.27
C LEU A 628 39.86 14.94 18.89
N PRO A 629 40.92 14.87 19.72
CA PRO A 629 42.28 15.23 19.31
C PRO A 629 42.76 14.42 18.10
N THR A 630 43.43 15.06 17.14
CA THR A 630 44.00 14.38 15.95
C THR A 630 45.29 13.60 16.27
N GLY A 631 45.71 12.77 15.31
CA GLY A 631 47.02 12.08 15.32
C GLY A 631 47.10 10.79 16.14
N VAL A 632 46.01 10.33 16.75
CA VAL A 632 45.97 9.04 17.45
C VAL A 632 45.49 7.96 16.48
N THR A 633 46.44 7.15 16.00
CA THR A 633 46.10 5.94 15.24
C THR A 633 45.46 4.89 16.16
N VAL A 634 44.50 4.13 15.63
CA VAL A 634 43.92 2.97 16.32
C VAL A 634 44.62 1.72 15.80
N PRO A 635 45.52 1.08 16.59
CA PRO A 635 46.33 -0.03 16.09
C PRO A 635 45.45 -1.25 15.73
N TRP A 636 45.45 -1.60 14.44
CA TRP A 636 44.63 -2.62 13.78
C TRP A 636 45.02 -4.06 14.20
N SER A 637 44.91 -4.38 15.49
CA SER A 637 45.62 -5.52 16.10
C SER A 637 44.88 -6.27 17.22
N ASN A 638 43.71 -5.79 17.68
CA ASN A 638 43.12 -6.31 18.92
C ASN A 638 41.60 -6.59 18.90
N ARG A 639 40.95 -6.61 17.74
CA ARG A 639 39.62 -7.22 17.55
C ARG A 639 39.60 -8.03 16.25
N GLN A 640 39.93 -9.32 16.38
CA GLN A 640 39.74 -10.32 15.32
C GLN A 640 38.29 -10.36 14.83
N HIS A 641 38.06 -11.05 13.71
CA HIS A 641 36.75 -11.41 13.16
C HIS A 641 36.05 -12.46 14.04
N ALA A 642 35.89 -12.14 15.33
CA ALA A 642 35.19 -12.96 16.31
C ALA A 642 33.69 -12.78 16.13
N GLN A 643 32.97 -13.91 16.11
CA GLN A 643 31.53 -14.03 15.93
C GLN A 643 30.77 -12.89 16.64
N LEU A 644 30.13 -12.04 15.83
CA LEU A 644 29.48 -10.81 16.27
C LEU A 644 28.20 -11.10 17.05
N LEU A 645 27.48 -12.13 16.61
CA LEU A 645 26.25 -12.55 17.25
C LEU A 645 26.53 -13.17 18.63
N PRO A 646 25.81 -12.77 19.69
CA PRO A 646 25.92 -13.43 20.99
C PRO A 646 25.57 -14.91 20.84
N ARG A 647 26.28 -15.80 21.56
CA ARG A 647 26.05 -17.25 21.51
C ARG A 647 24.55 -17.59 21.66
N PRO A 648 24.04 -18.63 21.00
CA PRO A 648 22.66 -19.07 21.17
C PRO A 648 22.34 -19.24 22.65
N ARG A 649 21.21 -18.70 23.12
CA ARG A 649 20.68 -19.06 24.42
C ARG A 649 20.25 -20.54 24.36
N PRO A 650 20.58 -21.36 25.36
CA PRO A 650 20.05 -22.73 25.42
C PRO A 650 18.51 -22.68 25.39
N PRO A 651 17.82 -23.74 24.96
CA PRO A 651 16.37 -23.82 25.14
C PRO A 651 16.04 -23.62 26.61
N GLU A 652 15.08 -22.73 26.89
CA GLU A 652 14.62 -22.52 28.27
C GLU A 652 13.79 -23.74 28.67
N ALA A 653 14.35 -24.56 29.56
CA ALA A 653 13.60 -25.67 30.16
C ALA A 653 12.29 -25.12 30.75
N THR A 654 11.17 -25.76 30.41
CA THR A 654 9.83 -25.16 30.51
C THR A 654 9.46 -24.77 31.95
N VAL A 655 9.75 -23.52 32.33
CA VAL A 655 9.48 -23.02 33.68
C VAL A 655 7.98 -22.84 33.83
N HIS A 656 7.34 -23.78 34.53
CA HIS A 656 6.01 -23.57 35.10
C HIS A 656 6.08 -22.38 36.08
N LEU A 657 5.75 -21.18 35.61
CA LEU A 657 5.63 -20.00 36.45
C LEU A 657 4.51 -20.24 37.49
N PRO A 658 4.81 -20.23 38.80
CA PRO A 658 3.77 -20.29 39.81
C PRO A 658 2.92 -19.02 39.75
N ALA A 659 1.60 -19.17 39.87
CA ALA A 659 0.67 -18.04 39.78
C ALA A 659 0.78 -17.13 41.00
N SER A 660 1.43 -15.97 40.83
CA SER A 660 1.36 -14.86 41.80
C SER A 660 0.06 -14.08 41.62
N PRO A 661 -0.61 -13.65 42.72
CA PRO A 661 -1.89 -12.95 42.64
C PRO A 661 -1.77 -11.53 42.08
N LEU A 662 -2.77 -11.12 41.30
CA LEU A 662 -2.89 -9.77 40.74
C LEU A 662 -3.23 -8.73 41.82
N PRO A 663 -2.50 -7.60 41.94
CA PRO A 663 -3.00 -6.41 42.59
C PRO A 663 -4.01 -5.68 41.68
N THR A 664 -5.05 -5.12 42.27
CA THR A 664 -6.17 -4.48 41.55
C THR A 664 -5.90 -3.03 41.14
N GLY A 665 -6.27 -2.67 39.90
CA GLY A 665 -6.78 -1.33 39.58
C GLY A 665 -6.09 -0.54 38.47
N ILE A 666 -6.84 0.42 37.92
CA ILE A 666 -6.46 1.53 37.03
C ILE A 666 -6.11 1.17 35.57
N ALA A 667 -7.03 1.56 34.68
CA ALA A 667 -6.81 1.84 33.25
C ALA A 667 -6.82 3.38 33.03
N PRO A 668 -6.70 3.97 31.80
CA PRO A 668 -6.56 3.39 30.45
C PRO A 668 -5.48 4.12 29.58
N ALA A 669 -5.73 4.23 28.26
CA ALA A 669 -5.04 5.01 27.20
C ALA A 669 -3.74 4.37 26.61
N LEU A 670 -3.75 3.82 25.37
CA LEU A 670 -3.87 4.44 24.02
C LEU A 670 -2.57 5.13 23.57
N GLY A 671 -1.85 4.69 22.53
CA GLY A 671 -2.17 3.67 21.50
C GLY A 671 -1.42 3.90 20.16
N PHE A 672 -2.01 3.52 19.00
CA PHE A 672 -1.49 3.24 17.62
C PHE A 672 -0.64 4.35 16.87
N ARG A 673 -0.22 4.37 15.59
CA ARG A 673 -0.54 3.71 14.30
C ARG A 673 0.48 4.01 13.16
N ASP A 674 0.43 3.24 12.05
CA ASP A 674 1.01 3.53 10.71
C ASP A 674 2.56 3.58 10.58
N PRO A 675 3.13 3.55 9.34
CA PRO A 675 2.52 3.29 8.03
C PRO A 675 3.07 2.06 7.29
N ALA A 676 2.34 1.62 6.26
CA ALA A 676 2.86 0.77 5.20
C ALA A 676 2.65 1.43 3.82
N TYR A 677 3.16 0.78 2.77
CA TYR A 677 2.85 0.99 1.35
C TYR A 677 3.61 2.09 0.57
N ARG A 678 4.34 1.62 -0.47
CA ARG A 678 4.56 2.18 -1.83
C ARG A 678 5.89 1.60 -2.38
N GLU A 679 5.95 0.53 -3.19
CA GLU A 679 5.26 0.15 -4.46
C GLU A 679 5.96 0.82 -5.70
N PRO A 680 6.28 0.10 -6.82
CA PRO A 680 7.57 0.30 -7.53
C PRO A 680 7.52 1.03 -8.90
N ALA A 681 8.68 1.09 -9.60
CA ALA A 681 8.96 1.74 -10.88
C ALA A 681 9.19 0.77 -12.08
N GLU A 682 9.32 1.30 -13.31
CA GLU A 682 9.24 0.58 -14.60
C GLU A 682 10.60 0.33 -15.30
N GLU A 683 10.66 -0.65 -16.22
CA GLU A 683 11.80 -0.97 -17.11
C GLU A 683 11.48 -0.75 -18.61
N PRO A 684 12.51 -0.39 -19.41
CA PRO A 684 12.57 -0.83 -20.81
C PRO A 684 14.00 -1.20 -21.30
N PRO A 685 14.17 -1.91 -22.44
CA PRO A 685 13.30 -2.87 -23.10
C PRO A 685 13.96 -4.26 -23.32
N THR A 686 13.21 -5.25 -23.79
CA THR A 686 13.62 -6.66 -23.89
C THR A 686 14.81 -6.97 -24.82
N ALA A 687 15.76 -7.77 -24.35
CA ALA A 687 16.66 -8.59 -25.19
C ALA A 687 16.14 -10.04 -25.27
N ARG A 688 16.42 -10.74 -26.39
CA ARG A 688 15.94 -12.12 -26.62
C ARG A 688 16.89 -13.16 -26.03
N LEU A 689 16.34 -14.17 -25.36
CA LEU A 689 17.02 -15.43 -25.06
C LEU A 689 16.70 -16.47 -26.14
N GLU A 690 17.73 -17.12 -26.69
CA GLU A 690 17.58 -18.31 -27.54
C GLU A 690 17.61 -19.60 -26.70
N THR A 691 17.08 -20.69 -27.26
CA THR A 691 16.71 -21.89 -26.51
C THR A 691 17.79 -22.97 -26.49
N THR A 692 18.01 -23.55 -25.29
CA THR A 692 18.46 -24.94 -25.03
C THR A 692 19.73 -25.48 -25.68
N THR A 693 20.64 -26.01 -24.87
CA THR A 693 20.94 -27.47 -24.83
C THR A 693 21.81 -27.85 -23.63
N ALA A 694 21.63 -29.08 -23.13
CA ALA A 694 22.59 -29.77 -22.25
C ALA A 694 23.40 -30.78 -23.10
N PRO A 695 24.64 -31.11 -22.71
CA PRO A 695 24.89 -32.34 -21.93
C PRO A 695 25.99 -32.10 -20.85
N ALA A 696 26.54 -33.08 -20.10
CA ALA A 696 26.52 -34.54 -20.19
C ALA A 696 26.68 -35.22 -18.81
N VAL A 697 26.52 -36.55 -18.76
CA VAL A 697 26.75 -37.41 -17.59
C VAL A 697 27.58 -38.65 -18.02
N PRO A 698 28.67 -39.03 -17.31
CA PRO A 698 29.32 -40.34 -17.44
C PRO A 698 28.67 -41.41 -16.53
N ALA A 699 28.92 -42.69 -16.81
CA ALA A 699 28.04 -43.81 -16.41
C ALA A 699 28.65 -44.81 -15.40
N GLU A 700 28.10 -46.04 -15.39
CA GLU A 700 28.48 -47.27 -14.63
C GLU A 700 27.89 -47.39 -13.20
N ALA A 701 27.39 -48.57 -12.74
CA ALA A 701 27.14 -49.86 -13.41
C ALA A 701 26.07 -50.73 -12.66
N ALA A 702 25.55 -51.76 -13.34
CA ALA A 702 24.99 -53.09 -12.93
C ALA A 702 24.27 -53.29 -11.54
N ASP A 703 23.36 -54.26 -11.34
CA ASP A 703 23.15 -55.55 -12.04
C ASP A 703 21.74 -56.20 -11.79
N ARG A 704 21.38 -57.18 -12.64
CA ARG A 704 20.46 -58.35 -12.46
C ARG A 704 18.98 -58.27 -11.99
N VAL A 705 18.11 -58.75 -12.92
CA VAL A 705 17.13 -59.88 -12.79
C VAL A 705 15.87 -59.72 -11.92
N ALA A 706 14.69 -59.65 -12.58
CA ALA A 706 13.68 -60.74 -12.64
C ALA A 706 12.46 -60.36 -13.54
N ALA A 707 11.86 -61.35 -14.21
CA ALA A 707 10.55 -61.32 -14.88
C ALA A 707 9.92 -62.73 -14.77
N PRO A 708 8.59 -62.87 -14.80
CA PRO A 708 7.85 -63.18 -16.05
C PRO A 708 6.43 -62.53 -16.08
N GLU A 709 5.50 -62.64 -17.04
CA GLU A 709 5.31 -62.93 -18.50
C GLU A 709 3.77 -62.72 -18.77
N GLU A 710 3.22 -63.14 -19.92
CA GLU A 710 1.87 -62.86 -20.50
C GLU A 710 1.78 -61.44 -21.13
N GLU A 711 1.75 -61.19 -22.46
CA GLU A 711 1.17 -61.91 -23.64
C GLU A 711 -0.38 -61.87 -23.61
N ILE A 712 -1.16 -61.51 -24.66
CA ILE A 712 -1.14 -61.91 -26.10
C ILE A 712 -1.77 -60.83 -27.04
N ALA A 713 -1.17 -60.65 -28.24
CA ALA A 713 -1.72 -60.18 -29.55
C ALA A 713 -2.54 -58.85 -29.65
N ASP A 714 -2.77 -58.22 -30.83
CA ASP A 714 -2.56 -58.65 -32.23
C ASP A 714 -2.12 -57.50 -33.18
N ALA A 715 -1.82 -57.84 -34.43
CA ALA A 715 -1.20 -57.04 -35.50
C ALA A 715 -2.28 -56.52 -36.53
N PRO A 716 -1.97 -55.97 -37.74
CA PRO A 716 -0.66 -55.76 -38.39
C PRO A 716 -0.43 -54.40 -39.10
N SER A 717 0.83 -54.19 -39.54
CA SER A 717 1.25 -53.09 -40.42
C SER A 717 1.26 -53.45 -41.91
N PRO A 718 1.42 -52.47 -42.82
CA PRO A 718 2.17 -52.75 -44.05
C PRO A 718 3.16 -51.66 -44.54
N ARG A 719 4.41 -52.09 -44.78
CA ARG A 719 5.33 -51.72 -45.91
C ARG A 719 5.78 -50.24 -46.03
N ARG A 720 7.04 -49.85 -45.74
CA ARG A 720 8.34 -50.09 -46.46
C ARG A 720 8.37 -49.79 -47.99
N ARG A 721 9.13 -48.77 -48.44
CA ARG A 721 10.48 -48.92 -49.11
C ARG A 721 11.14 -47.64 -49.70
N ARG A 722 12.42 -47.43 -49.32
CA ARG A 722 13.63 -47.04 -50.12
C ARG A 722 13.56 -46.05 -51.32
N ARG A 723 14.37 -44.97 -51.24
CA ARG A 723 15.60 -44.61 -52.04
C ARG A 723 16.10 -43.24 -51.51
N ARG A 724 17.37 -42.87 -51.24
CA ARG A 724 18.77 -43.21 -51.66
C ARG A 724 19.31 -42.34 -52.83
N ARG A 725 20.46 -41.65 -52.60
CA ARG A 725 21.31 -40.79 -53.49
C ARG A 725 20.94 -39.28 -53.61
N THR A 726 21.84 -38.28 -53.76
CA THR A 726 23.27 -38.03 -53.35
C THR A 726 23.72 -36.61 -53.81
N LYS A 727 24.80 -36.04 -53.21
CA LYS A 727 25.53 -34.77 -53.54
C LYS A 727 24.78 -33.49 -53.10
N HIS A 728 25.38 -32.42 -52.54
CA HIS A 728 26.60 -31.63 -52.88
C HIS A 728 26.43 -30.81 -54.18
N ASN A 729 26.72 -29.50 -54.26
CA ASN A 729 27.28 -28.53 -53.29
C ASN A 729 26.86 -27.09 -53.69
N LEU A 730 27.31 -26.08 -52.93
CA LEU A 730 27.27 -24.62 -53.20
C LEU A 730 25.91 -23.92 -53.04
N GLU A 731 25.77 -23.16 -51.94
CA GLU A 731 25.55 -21.69 -51.98
C GLU A 731 25.73 -21.10 -50.58
N GLY A 732 26.90 -20.50 -50.32
CA GLY A 732 27.31 -20.05 -49.00
C GLY A 732 28.23 -18.83 -49.06
N LEU A 733 27.84 -17.82 -49.85
CA LEU A 733 28.68 -16.64 -50.13
C LEU A 733 27.94 -15.29 -50.12
N TRP A 734 26.62 -15.26 -49.87
CA TRP A 734 25.79 -14.06 -50.08
C TRP A 734 25.27 -13.34 -48.83
N VAL A 735 25.44 -13.90 -47.62
CA VAL A 735 24.92 -13.28 -46.37
C VAL A 735 25.96 -12.37 -45.70
N GLY A 736 27.27 -12.58 -45.94
CA GLY A 736 28.33 -11.81 -45.28
C GLY A 736 28.50 -10.37 -45.75
N LEU A 737 28.00 -10.01 -46.94
CA LEU A 737 28.30 -8.71 -47.57
C LEU A 737 27.31 -7.60 -47.17
N THR A 738 26.09 -7.93 -46.76
CA THR A 738 25.02 -6.96 -46.48
C THR A 738 25.17 -6.27 -45.13
N ILE A 739 25.71 -6.97 -44.12
CA ILE A 739 25.82 -6.47 -42.74
C ILE A 739 26.93 -5.39 -42.62
N ALA A 740 27.98 -5.47 -43.44
CA ALA A 740 29.08 -4.50 -43.44
C ALA A 740 28.67 -3.11 -43.97
N LEU A 741 27.58 -2.99 -44.74
CA LEU A 741 27.17 -1.74 -45.40
C LEU A 741 26.24 -0.86 -44.56
N VAL A 742 25.54 -1.42 -43.56
CA VAL A 742 24.61 -0.63 -42.71
C VAL A 742 25.37 0.10 -41.60
N GLY A 743 26.43 -0.49 -41.05
CA GLY A 743 27.25 0.13 -39.99
C GLY A 743 27.96 1.42 -40.40
N ALA A 744 28.20 1.63 -41.69
CA ALA A 744 28.89 2.82 -42.20
C ALA A 744 28.00 4.08 -42.25
N ALA A 745 26.67 3.94 -42.25
CA ALA A 745 25.75 5.08 -42.41
C ALA A 745 25.49 5.85 -41.10
N ALA A 746 25.51 5.17 -39.95
CA ALA A 746 25.13 5.76 -38.67
C ALA A 746 26.16 6.76 -38.11
N LEU A 747 27.44 6.62 -38.47
CA LEU A 747 28.52 7.47 -37.94
C LEU A 747 28.63 8.83 -38.63
N ALA A 748 28.03 9.01 -39.81
CA ALA A 748 28.11 10.23 -40.60
C ALA A 748 27.15 11.35 -40.13
N LEU A 749 26.05 11.01 -39.43
CA LEU A 749 24.99 11.96 -39.09
C LEU A 749 25.23 12.75 -37.79
N VAL A 750 26.26 12.39 -37.00
CA VAL A 750 26.54 12.99 -35.68
C VAL A 750 27.55 14.16 -35.77
N LEU A 751 28.18 14.38 -36.92
CA LEU A 751 29.23 15.39 -37.12
C LEU A 751 28.77 16.65 -37.89
N LEU A 752 27.47 16.83 -38.13
CA LEU A 752 26.91 18.00 -38.81
C LEU A 752 25.78 18.66 -38.00
N VAL A 753 26.17 19.66 -37.20
CA VAL A 753 25.55 20.99 -37.05
C VAL A 753 25.99 21.59 -35.70
N LYS A 754 26.82 22.63 -35.78
CA LYS A 754 27.06 23.61 -34.71
C LYS A 754 27.63 24.86 -35.35
N ARG A 755 27.18 26.05 -34.90
CA ARG A 755 27.56 27.40 -35.38
C ARG A 755 26.96 27.81 -36.74
N ASP A 756 26.59 29.07 -36.98
CA ASP A 756 26.51 30.27 -36.11
C ASP A 756 25.42 31.25 -36.62
N ASP A 757 25.08 32.26 -35.79
CA ASP A 757 24.47 33.57 -36.10
C ASP A 757 23.01 33.74 -36.62
N GLY A 758 22.49 34.97 -36.45
CA GLY A 758 21.20 35.56 -36.89
C GLY A 758 21.33 37.11 -36.90
N PRO A 759 20.26 37.94 -36.75
CA PRO A 759 18.82 37.67 -36.71
C PRO A 759 17.99 38.45 -37.81
N PRO A 760 17.06 39.43 -37.56
CA PRO A 760 15.65 39.24 -37.98
C PRO A 760 14.96 40.37 -38.81
N ALA A 761 13.89 40.03 -39.55
CA ALA A 761 12.85 40.94 -40.11
C ALA A 761 11.72 40.11 -40.81
N SER A 762 10.54 40.63 -41.21
CA SER A 762 9.60 41.61 -40.62
C SER A 762 8.24 41.58 -41.37
N ASP A 763 7.25 42.31 -40.83
CA ASP A 763 6.05 42.88 -41.49
C ASP A 763 4.90 42.02 -42.07
N ILE A 764 3.70 42.31 -41.55
CA ILE A 764 2.39 42.07 -42.18
C ILE A 764 1.94 43.39 -42.83
N ALA A 765 1.40 43.34 -44.05
CA ALA A 765 1.06 44.54 -44.83
C ALA A 765 -0.44 44.92 -44.77
N SER A 766 -0.71 46.22 -45.01
CA SER A 766 -2.02 46.88 -45.21
C SER A 766 -2.94 47.01 -43.98
N GLY A 767 -3.81 48.03 -43.88
CA GLY A 767 -3.98 49.19 -44.77
C GLY A 767 -5.22 50.02 -44.43
N ARG A 768 -5.05 51.09 -43.64
CA ARG A 768 -6.13 51.97 -43.13
C ARG A 768 -7.01 52.59 -44.24
N HIS A 769 -8.26 52.90 -43.92
CA HIS A 769 -8.83 54.25 -44.15
C HIS A 769 -10.00 54.57 -43.20
N THR A 770 -10.29 55.87 -43.03
CA THR A 770 -11.21 56.52 -42.06
C THR A 770 -12.13 57.51 -42.80
N PRO A 771 -13.33 57.93 -42.31
CA PRO A 771 -13.42 58.97 -41.24
C PRO A 771 -14.69 58.98 -40.32
N ARG A 772 -14.70 60.00 -39.44
CA ARG A 772 -15.70 60.51 -38.45
C ARG A 772 -16.89 61.28 -39.12
N PRO A 773 -17.86 61.93 -38.40
CA PRO A 773 -18.04 62.16 -36.93
C PRO A 773 -19.48 61.91 -36.35
N GLU A 774 -19.67 62.02 -35.01
CA GLU A 774 -20.52 63.06 -34.33
C GLU A 774 -20.66 62.82 -32.78
N ARG A 775 -21.42 63.69 -32.08
CA ARG A 775 -21.60 63.82 -30.60
C ARG A 775 -22.99 64.46 -30.30
N PRO A 776 -23.60 64.40 -29.09
CA PRO A 776 -23.02 64.75 -27.78
C PRO A 776 -23.58 63.82 -26.62
N GLU A 777 -23.70 64.11 -25.30
CA GLU A 777 -23.19 65.18 -24.41
C GLU A 777 -22.92 64.70 -22.94
N ARG A 778 -23.40 65.43 -21.91
CA ARG A 778 -23.19 65.26 -20.44
C ARG A 778 -24.27 66.04 -19.64
N PRO A 779 -24.32 66.11 -18.27
CA PRO A 779 -23.30 65.92 -17.21
C PRO A 779 -23.37 64.51 -16.55
N ALA A 780 -22.94 64.18 -15.31
CA ALA A 780 -22.36 64.87 -14.14
C ALA A 780 -21.53 63.85 -13.29
N SER A 781 -20.91 64.11 -12.12
CA SER A 781 -20.60 65.33 -11.35
C SER A 781 -19.23 65.18 -10.61
N THR A 782 -19.21 65.20 -9.27
CA THR A 782 -18.06 65.26 -8.32
C THR A 782 -18.50 64.84 -6.91
N PRO A 783 -17.62 64.49 -5.93
CA PRO A 783 -16.17 64.80 -5.85
C PRO A 783 -15.21 63.59 -5.55
N ARG A 784 -13.90 63.91 -5.47
CA ARG A 784 -12.79 63.04 -5.00
C ARG A 784 -12.22 63.55 -3.65
N PRO A 785 -11.48 62.71 -2.91
CA PRO A 785 -10.02 62.91 -2.81
C PRO A 785 -9.25 61.59 -3.03
N LYS A 786 -8.35 61.53 -4.02
CA LYS A 786 -6.86 61.60 -3.94
C LYS A 786 -6.16 60.26 -3.57
N PRO A 787 -4.91 60.01 -4.03
CA PRO A 787 -4.43 58.64 -4.28
C PRO A 787 -3.33 58.16 -3.32
N ILE A 788 -3.06 56.86 -3.38
CA ILE A 788 -1.81 56.22 -2.90
C ILE A 788 -1.14 55.53 -4.10
N LEU A 789 0.18 55.64 -4.22
CA LEU A 789 0.99 54.96 -5.24
C LEU A 789 1.10 53.46 -4.93
N LEU A 790 1.16 52.65 -5.98
CA LEU A 790 1.86 51.36 -5.98
C LEU A 790 2.52 51.18 -7.35
N ASP A 791 3.83 51.36 -7.40
CA ASP A 791 4.64 51.07 -8.59
C ASP A 791 4.82 49.57 -8.79
N VAL A 792 4.95 49.16 -10.05
CA VAL A 792 5.24 47.77 -10.45
C VAL A 792 6.66 47.70 -10.99
N PRO A 793 7.44 46.70 -10.58
CA PRO A 793 8.34 46.03 -11.53
C PRO A 793 8.04 44.53 -11.67
N THR A 794 7.97 44.09 -12.92
CA THR A 794 7.88 42.70 -13.36
C THR A 794 9.15 41.88 -13.08
N ALA A 795 8.99 40.60 -12.72
CA ALA A 795 9.62 39.47 -13.43
C ALA A 795 9.03 38.11 -12.98
N LEU A 796 8.83 37.19 -13.93
CA LEU A 796 8.58 35.76 -13.69
C LEU A 796 9.93 35.00 -13.67
N PRO A 797 9.98 33.79 -13.06
CA PRO A 797 9.85 32.60 -13.90
C PRO A 797 9.12 31.41 -13.26
N GLY A 798 8.62 30.49 -14.10
CA GLY A 798 8.46 29.07 -13.75
C GLY A 798 7.19 28.66 -13.01
N VAL A 799 6.05 28.59 -13.71
CA VAL A 799 4.87 27.82 -13.24
C VAL A 799 5.06 26.34 -13.60
N PRO A 800 5.08 25.40 -12.63
CA PRO A 800 5.04 23.97 -12.93
C PRO A 800 3.63 23.57 -13.37
N VAL A 801 3.54 22.80 -14.47
CA VAL A 801 2.27 22.25 -14.95
C VAL A 801 1.80 21.13 -13.99
N PRO A 802 0.52 21.11 -13.55
CA PRO A 802 0.01 20.04 -12.69
C PRO A 802 -0.03 18.70 -13.44
N PRO A 803 0.25 17.56 -12.77
CA PRO A 803 0.21 16.24 -13.38
C PRO A 803 -1.23 15.76 -13.65
N PRO A 804 -1.42 14.81 -14.58
CA PRO A 804 -2.74 14.34 -14.99
C PRO A 804 -3.44 13.50 -13.92
N VAL A 805 -4.76 13.67 -13.79
CA VAL A 805 -5.61 12.93 -12.82
C VAL A 805 -6.66 12.10 -13.55
N ASP A 806 -6.86 10.87 -13.09
CA ASP A 806 -7.74 9.84 -13.67
C ASP A 806 -8.93 9.54 -12.71
N PRO A 807 -10.20 9.59 -13.16
CA PRO A 807 -11.36 9.29 -12.32
C PRO A 807 -11.58 7.78 -12.12
N GLY A 808 -10.58 7.10 -11.52
CA GLY A 808 -10.60 5.71 -11.10
C GLY A 808 -10.26 5.53 -9.60
N PHE A 809 -10.80 4.50 -8.95
CA PHE A 809 -10.66 4.30 -7.50
C PHE A 809 -9.32 3.68 -7.07
N PHE A 810 -8.57 4.39 -6.22
CA PHE A 810 -7.37 3.94 -5.45
C PHE A 810 -6.08 3.58 -6.25
N PRO A 811 -4.90 3.54 -5.62
CA PRO A 811 -4.21 4.66 -4.97
C PRO A 811 -2.79 4.92 -5.57
N LEU A 812 -2.30 6.17 -5.47
CA LEU A 812 -1.04 6.63 -6.08
C LEU A 812 0.26 6.09 -5.42
N LYS A 813 1.42 6.34 -6.07
CA LYS A 813 2.82 6.17 -5.58
C LYS A 813 3.61 7.50 -5.57
N PRO A 814 4.75 7.59 -4.86
CA PRO A 814 5.75 8.67 -4.98
C PRO A 814 7.07 8.16 -5.58
N GLY A 815 7.67 8.93 -6.51
CA GLY A 815 9.03 8.67 -6.99
C GLY A 815 10.13 9.18 -6.05
N PRO A 816 11.38 8.68 -6.17
CA PRO A 816 12.50 9.10 -5.33
C PRO A 816 13.08 10.47 -5.75
N PHE A 817 13.53 11.26 -4.77
CA PHE A 817 14.28 12.50 -4.99
C PHE A 817 15.65 12.45 -4.29
N SER A 818 16.72 12.64 -5.06
CA SER A 818 18.09 12.77 -4.52
C SER A 818 18.31 14.16 -3.91
N PRO A 819 18.88 14.27 -2.70
CA PRO A 819 19.30 15.56 -2.15
C PRO A 819 20.63 16.01 -2.77
N ASN A 820 20.66 17.20 -3.35
CA ASN A 820 21.91 17.87 -3.75
C ASN A 820 22.11 19.10 -2.84
N PRO A 821 23.22 19.24 -2.10
CA PRO A 821 23.35 20.25 -1.06
C PRO A 821 23.56 21.66 -1.64
N MET A 822 22.72 22.61 -1.24
CA MET A 822 22.98 24.05 -1.49
C MET A 822 23.66 24.69 -0.28
N THR A 823 24.84 25.25 -0.52
CA THR A 823 25.64 25.99 0.46
C THR A 823 25.00 27.34 0.81
N PRO A 824 24.87 27.72 2.10
CA PRO A 824 24.47 29.08 2.47
C PRO A 824 25.62 30.09 2.24
N PRO A 825 25.32 31.33 1.82
CA PRO A 825 26.33 32.39 1.70
C PRO A 825 26.78 32.90 3.09
N PRO A 826 27.99 33.48 3.20
CA PRO A 826 28.52 33.95 4.48
C PRO A 826 27.84 35.23 4.96
N VAL A 827 27.56 35.32 6.26
CA VAL A 827 27.08 36.53 6.93
C VAL A 827 28.26 37.20 7.64
N GLU A 828 28.64 38.40 7.20
CA GLU A 828 29.67 39.19 7.89
C GLU A 828 29.21 39.61 9.30
N ARG A 829 30.02 39.31 10.31
CA ARG A 829 29.87 39.89 11.65
C ARG A 829 30.63 41.20 11.76
N ARG A 830 29.91 42.34 11.77
CA ARG A 830 30.37 43.56 12.43
C ARG A 830 29.69 43.67 13.79
N GLY A 831 30.47 43.64 14.87
CA GLY A 831 29.98 43.83 16.23
C GLY A 831 30.60 45.06 16.88
N VAL A 832 29.75 45.95 17.40
CA VAL A 832 30.12 47.00 18.37
C VAL A 832 28.99 47.08 19.41
N LEU A 833 29.38 47.05 20.68
CA LEU A 833 28.56 47.27 21.89
C LEU A 833 28.92 48.65 22.49
N PRO A 834 28.29 49.15 23.58
CA PRO A 834 27.03 48.75 24.26
C PRO A 834 26.06 49.94 24.45
N GLY A 835 24.94 49.75 25.17
CA GLY A 835 24.18 50.86 25.76
C GLY A 835 22.89 50.46 26.48
N THR A 836 22.93 50.45 27.82
CA THR A 836 21.83 50.25 28.80
C THR A 836 20.90 49.06 28.60
#